data_AF-A0A2E0XW67-F1
#
_entry.id   AF-A0A2E0XW67-F1
#
_cell.length_a   1.000
_cell.length_b   1.000
_cell.length_c   1.000
_cell.angle_alpha   90.00
_cell.angle_beta   90.00
_cell.angle_gamma   90.00
#
_symmetry.space_group_name_H-M   'P 1'
#
loop_
_entity.id
_entity.type
_entity.pdbx_description
1 polymer ?
#
loop_
_entity_poly.entity_id
_entity_poly.type
_entity_poly.pdbx_seq_one_letter_code
_entity_poly.pdbx_strand_id
1 'polypeptide(L)'
;MIRIRIQRLITTASTALMTMLIAVSFMPMSTALAQDRGASGSSQSEQDDRPNRGNRGERGERGNRGDRADRGERGNRGERGMRGERGGRMGQDRPDRGGAGGPGGRRGQDGPGRGLGLMGTPEGLFTPDYMTRDVPMIVEELKLDDAQQAVVSQLFEDYDTTFRGLVDSLRTETEALNEAYVPDAEIEQRMEETRESMRALRDEAREARRSFGQGQRGDAGRRGERGGQEDPEAGDQPVVDSDEQPESREEREARAEAMRQEFRMQFEDMGAQMRSIRDQQFASTQMQELLDSRVAMIREFARDKKQLRDSTESGLRALLIDEQGEIWEVVSKKLRRLRLMPRGRLSGESTDILEVLEDLDLDASVDTEDLQMLRDNYIQEIDSALIAREAFDYAQGLDLMEHFRNQDFSSGLDVLRQRLDLQESTRDVNDRYIDAITLVLPTPQSDEFRLDALRRGYSGIYRPTRGERAILAAMEIEDLDPEMLAAVADLMQRHGDEIATFNDDMLVVLRSEESQRELRRAEERMNRFLGERSDRGEQPFDPVRDALERRNEIDERYMASLEALLGAELFETVAGRRNRGRGNGPDRGGQGGFSREQVMSQFDKNGDGELDQEERQAFRDAMRERFGGGQGGQRGPGRGQGPREL
;
A
#
# COMPACT_ATOMS: atom_id res chain seq x y z
N MET A 1 21.60 37.64 22.96
CA MET A 1 22.63 37.01 23.81
C MET A 1 22.75 35.48 23.64
N ILE A 2 21.70 34.76 23.22
CA ILE A 2 21.75 33.30 22.98
C ILE A 2 22.56 32.94 21.72
N ARG A 3 22.42 33.71 20.62
CA ARG A 3 23.24 33.52 19.39
C ARG A 3 24.76 33.62 19.62
N ILE A 4 25.21 34.48 20.55
CA ILE A 4 26.65 34.66 20.84
C ILE A 4 27.21 33.50 21.68
N ARG A 5 26.38 32.82 22.48
CA ARG A 5 26.80 31.64 23.26
C ARG A 5 26.93 30.39 22.38
N ILE A 6 26.04 30.22 21.39
CA ILE A 6 26.11 29.10 20.43
C ILE A 6 27.35 29.25 19.53
N GLN A 7 27.66 30.46 19.09
CA GLN A 7 28.81 30.69 18.21
C GLN A 7 30.16 30.46 18.90
N ARG A 8 30.26 30.75 20.20
CA ARG A 8 31.47 30.46 21.01
C ARG A 8 31.66 28.97 21.28
N LEU A 9 30.59 28.20 21.46
CA LEU A 9 30.66 26.74 21.64
C LEU A 9 31.19 26.04 20.37
N ILE A 10 30.74 26.49 19.19
CA ILE A 10 31.17 25.96 17.89
C ILE A 10 32.65 26.27 17.59
N THR A 11 33.18 27.42 18.04
CA THR A 11 34.60 27.78 17.81
C THR A 11 35.57 27.00 18.69
N THR A 12 35.21 26.68 19.93
CA THR A 12 36.04 25.85 20.83
C THR A 12 36.04 24.36 20.46
N ALA A 13 34.96 23.85 19.87
CA ALA A 13 34.94 22.47 19.36
C ALA A 13 35.81 22.30 18.11
N SER A 14 35.86 23.31 17.23
CA SER A 14 36.69 23.26 16.01
C SER A 14 38.20 23.31 16.29
N THR A 15 38.66 24.02 17.33
CA THR A 15 40.09 24.07 17.67
C THR A 15 40.59 22.80 18.35
N ALA A 16 39.74 22.05 19.05
CA ALA A 16 40.10 20.76 19.65
C ALA A 16 40.22 19.63 18.60
N LEU A 17 39.41 19.69 17.54
CA LEU A 17 39.47 18.75 16.41
C LEU A 17 40.69 19.01 15.51
N MET A 18 41.10 20.27 15.35
CA MET A 18 42.26 20.63 14.52
C MET A 18 43.61 20.26 15.16
N THR A 19 43.71 20.20 16.50
CA THR A 19 44.92 19.72 17.18
C THR A 19 45.05 18.20 17.20
N MET A 20 43.95 17.45 17.14
CA MET A 20 44.00 15.98 16.98
C MET A 20 44.43 15.54 15.57
N LEU A 21 44.10 16.32 14.53
CA LEU A 21 44.45 16.00 13.14
C LEU A 21 45.95 16.17 12.80
N ILE A 22 46.69 16.96 13.60
CA ILE A 22 48.15 17.15 13.41
C ILE A 22 48.96 15.98 14.01
N ALA A 23 48.37 15.17 14.90
CA ALA A 23 49.09 14.09 15.58
C ALA A 23 49.21 12.76 14.79
N VAL A 24 48.46 12.59 13.69
CA VAL A 24 48.43 11.32 12.91
C VAL A 24 49.29 11.37 11.63
N SER A 25 49.98 12.49 11.35
CA SER A 25 50.67 12.70 10.06
C SER A 25 52.16 12.29 10.02
N PHE A 26 52.66 11.49 10.96
CA PHE A 26 54.09 11.07 10.96
C PHE A 26 54.27 9.58 11.27
N MET A 27 54.15 8.72 10.26
CA MET A 27 54.91 7.46 10.18
C MET A 27 55.15 7.04 8.70
N PRO A 28 56.37 6.62 8.32
CA PRO A 28 56.78 6.45 6.91
C PRO A 28 56.50 5.04 6.34
N MET A 29 56.05 4.99 5.08
CA MET A 29 56.01 3.78 4.25
C MET A 29 57.38 3.47 3.64
N SER A 30 57.82 2.21 3.73
CA SER A 30 58.95 1.67 2.98
C SER A 30 58.49 1.02 1.67
N THR A 31 59.09 1.46 0.57
CA THR A 31 58.95 0.92 -0.79
C THR A 31 59.87 -0.28 -1.03
N ALA A 32 59.37 -1.31 -1.72
CA ALA A 32 60.21 -2.23 -2.50
C ALA A 32 59.47 -2.71 -3.77
N LEU A 33 60.07 -2.41 -4.91
CA LEU A 33 59.73 -2.84 -6.27
C LEU A 33 60.45 -4.16 -6.60
N ALA A 34 59.79 -5.06 -7.34
CA ALA A 34 60.46 -5.94 -8.30
C ALA A 34 59.47 -6.43 -9.38
N GLN A 35 59.91 -6.30 -10.63
CA GLN A 35 59.28 -6.78 -11.86
C GLN A 35 59.53 -8.29 -12.06
N ASP A 36 58.64 -9.02 -12.75
CA ASP A 36 59.00 -9.75 -13.98
C ASP A 36 57.76 -10.24 -14.78
N ARG A 37 57.99 -10.47 -16.06
CA ARG A 37 57.07 -10.74 -17.18
C ARG A 37 56.70 -12.24 -17.33
N GLY A 38 55.59 -12.52 -18.04
CA GLY A 38 55.59 -13.54 -19.10
C GLY A 38 54.45 -14.59 -19.15
N ALA A 39 53.94 -14.81 -20.37
CA ALA A 39 53.16 -15.96 -20.92
C ALA A 39 51.70 -16.14 -20.45
N SER A 40 50.65 -15.98 -21.27
CA SER A 40 50.19 -16.72 -22.47
C SER A 40 49.76 -18.18 -22.23
N GLY A 41 48.49 -18.51 -22.50
CA GLY A 41 48.07 -19.91 -22.75
C GLY A 41 46.63 -20.25 -22.34
N SER A 42 45.79 -20.42 -23.35
CA SER A 42 44.46 -21.05 -23.41
C SER A 42 44.34 -22.46 -22.82
N SER A 43 43.16 -22.86 -22.31
CA SER A 43 42.23 -23.85 -22.93
C SER A 43 41.23 -24.47 -21.94
N GLN A 44 40.05 -24.81 -22.47
CA GLN A 44 38.93 -25.58 -21.88
C GLN A 44 39.32 -26.98 -21.39
N SER A 45 38.58 -27.53 -20.40
CA SER A 45 37.63 -28.69 -20.54
C SER A 45 37.44 -29.50 -19.24
N GLU A 46 36.17 -29.88 -18.98
CA GLU A 46 35.67 -31.19 -18.45
C GLU A 46 36.10 -31.67 -17.05
N GLN A 47 35.20 -31.89 -16.07
CA GLN A 47 34.15 -32.93 -15.89
C GLN A 47 34.62 -34.12 -15.01
N ASP A 48 33.77 -34.44 -14.02
CA ASP A 48 33.65 -35.65 -13.18
C ASP A 48 34.77 -36.10 -12.21
N ASP A 49 34.45 -36.17 -10.90
CA ASP A 49 34.32 -37.45 -10.15
C ASP A 49 34.25 -37.23 -8.62
N ARG A 50 33.10 -37.62 -8.02
CA ARG A 50 32.98 -38.15 -6.64
C ARG A 50 33.16 -39.68 -6.74
N PRO A 51 33.72 -40.42 -5.75
CA PRO A 51 33.13 -40.54 -4.40
C PRO A 51 34.10 -40.91 -3.26
N ASN A 52 33.71 -40.72 -1.97
CA ASN A 52 33.79 -41.83 -1.00
C ASN A 52 33.04 -41.57 0.32
N ARG A 53 32.48 -42.67 0.83
CA ARG A 53 31.74 -42.88 2.07
C ARG A 53 32.71 -43.41 3.13
N GLY A 54 32.56 -43.05 4.40
CA GLY A 54 33.37 -43.64 5.48
C GLY A 54 32.96 -43.30 6.92
N ASN A 55 32.31 -44.28 7.56
CA ASN A 55 32.34 -44.66 8.99
C ASN A 55 31.81 -43.74 10.12
N ARG A 56 30.60 -44.09 10.58
CA ARG A 56 30.27 -44.68 11.90
C ARG A 56 31.32 -44.55 13.02
N GLY A 57 30.93 -43.83 14.08
CA GLY A 57 31.52 -43.84 15.42
C GLY A 57 30.43 -43.81 16.50
N GLU A 58 30.74 -44.33 17.68
CA GLU A 58 29.83 -44.92 18.65
C GLU A 58 29.24 -43.97 19.71
N ARG A 59 28.02 -44.34 20.14
CA ARG A 59 27.39 -44.25 21.47
C ARG A 59 28.26 -43.69 22.62
N GLY A 60 27.84 -42.53 23.16
CA GLY A 60 28.22 -42.01 24.47
C GLY A 60 27.00 -41.85 25.39
N GLU A 61 27.22 -41.99 26.69
CA GLU A 61 26.24 -42.38 27.71
C GLU A 61 25.35 -41.26 28.26
N ARG A 62 24.25 -41.75 28.86
CA ARG A 62 23.18 -41.10 29.61
C ARG A 62 23.72 -40.31 30.83
N GLY A 63 23.41 -39.02 30.90
CA GLY A 63 23.59 -38.15 32.08
C GLY A 63 22.23 -37.71 32.66
N ASN A 64 22.14 -37.68 33.99
CA ASN A 64 20.90 -37.61 34.75
C ASN A 64 20.17 -36.25 34.77
N ARG A 65 18.84 -36.40 34.80
CA ARG A 65 17.77 -35.54 35.33
C ARG A 65 18.23 -34.56 36.42
N GLY A 66 17.99 -33.26 36.18
CA GLY A 66 18.00 -32.19 37.17
C GLY A 66 16.65 -31.45 37.15
N ASP A 67 16.24 -30.97 38.31
CA ASP A 67 14.86 -30.73 38.73
C ASP A 67 14.17 -29.48 38.18
N ARG A 68 12.82 -29.54 38.26
CA ARG A 68 11.86 -28.44 38.12
C ARG A 68 12.29 -27.18 38.85
N ALA A 69 12.16 -26.04 38.18
CA ALA A 69 11.95 -24.73 38.80
C ALA A 69 10.70 -24.08 38.18
N ASP A 70 9.96 -23.39 39.03
CA ASP A 70 8.57 -22.98 38.86
C ASP A 70 8.31 -22.00 37.70
N ARG A 71 7.19 -22.26 37.02
CA ARG A 71 6.59 -21.40 35.99
C ARG A 71 6.01 -20.15 36.66
N GLY A 72 6.70 -19.03 36.55
CA GLY A 72 6.24 -17.71 36.98
C GLY A 72 4.97 -17.28 36.24
N GLU A 73 4.12 -16.56 36.96
CA GLU A 73 2.78 -16.12 36.57
C GLU A 73 2.78 -15.19 35.35
N ARG A 74 1.80 -15.40 34.47
CA ARG A 74 1.52 -14.60 33.27
C ARG A 74 1.07 -13.19 33.72
N GLY A 75 1.92 -12.19 33.50
CA GLY A 75 1.61 -10.79 33.79
C GLY A 75 0.38 -10.29 33.02
N ASN A 76 -0.46 -9.52 33.70
CA ASN A 76 -1.71 -8.98 33.18
C ASN A 76 -1.50 -8.05 31.97
N ARG A 77 -2.29 -8.30 30.92
CA ARG A 77 -2.40 -7.52 29.70
C ARG A 77 -2.85 -6.09 30.05
N GLY A 78 -1.99 -5.10 29.78
CA GLY A 78 -2.23 -3.68 30.02
C GLY A 78 -3.47 -3.15 29.31
N GLU A 79 -4.16 -2.26 30.00
CA GLU A 79 -5.42 -1.64 29.61
C GLU A 79 -5.25 -0.77 28.36
N ARG A 80 -6.19 -0.93 27.44
CA ARG A 80 -6.29 -0.16 26.19
C ARG A 80 -6.70 1.27 26.54
N GLY A 81 -5.84 2.24 26.24
CA GLY A 81 -6.05 3.66 26.51
C GLY A 81 -7.38 4.20 25.96
N MET A 82 -8.03 5.04 26.78
CA MET A 82 -9.32 5.64 26.50
C MET A 82 -9.28 6.55 25.26
N ARG A 83 -10.26 6.34 24.40
CA ARG A 83 -10.63 7.22 23.28
C ARG A 83 -11.06 8.59 23.83
N GLY A 84 -10.27 9.62 23.54
CA GLY A 84 -10.56 11.01 23.90
C GLY A 84 -11.90 11.49 23.35
N GLU A 85 -12.63 12.19 24.22
CA GLU A 85 -13.95 12.76 23.97
C GLU A 85 -13.90 13.87 22.92
N ARG A 86 -14.82 13.78 21.94
CA ARG A 86 -15.12 14.86 21.00
C ARG A 86 -15.77 16.01 21.75
N GLY A 87 -15.07 17.15 21.81
CA GLY A 87 -15.67 18.43 22.16
C GLY A 87 -16.73 18.83 21.11
N GLY A 88 -17.95 19.03 21.56
CA GLY A 88 -19.01 19.65 20.77
C GLY A 88 -18.89 21.18 20.80
N ARG A 89 -18.97 21.83 19.63
CA ARG A 89 -19.52 23.18 19.51
C ARG A 89 -20.17 23.41 18.14
N MET A 90 -21.45 23.71 18.24
CA MET A 90 -22.34 24.60 17.48
C MET A 90 -21.87 25.13 16.11
N GLY A 91 -22.81 25.07 15.17
CA GLY A 91 -22.62 25.49 13.78
C GLY A 91 -22.77 26.98 13.51
N GLN A 92 -22.31 27.35 12.31
CA GLN A 92 -22.90 28.34 11.41
C GLN A 92 -22.16 28.24 10.06
N ASP A 93 -22.95 28.36 8.99
CA ASP A 93 -22.60 28.80 7.62
C ASP A 93 -21.63 27.97 6.77
N ARG A 94 -22.23 27.15 5.89
CA ARG A 94 -21.59 26.59 4.69
C ARG A 94 -21.75 27.56 3.51
N PRO A 95 -20.68 27.84 2.75
CA PRO A 95 -20.78 28.06 1.33
C PRO A 95 -20.29 26.84 0.54
N ASP A 96 -21.09 26.50 -0.44
CA ASP A 96 -20.90 25.48 -1.47
C ASP A 96 -19.61 25.71 -2.28
N ARG A 97 -18.72 24.70 -2.37
CA ARG A 97 -17.71 24.64 -3.44
C ARG A 97 -17.34 23.21 -3.82
N GLY A 98 -18.10 22.72 -4.82
CA GLY A 98 -17.62 22.14 -6.07
C GLY A 98 -16.40 21.21 -6.04
N GLY A 99 -16.65 19.92 -6.21
CA GLY A 99 -15.63 18.91 -6.43
C GLY A 99 -14.99 18.93 -7.82
N ALA A 100 -13.71 18.52 -7.86
CA ALA A 100 -13.06 17.82 -8.97
C ALA A 100 -11.75 17.20 -8.43
N GLY A 101 -11.82 15.93 -8.02
CA GLY A 101 -10.67 15.10 -7.67
C GLY A 101 -11.10 13.66 -7.84
N GLY A 102 -10.53 12.98 -8.84
CA GLY A 102 -10.92 11.64 -9.27
C GLY A 102 -10.76 10.56 -8.18
N PRO A 103 -11.39 9.38 -8.36
CA PRO A 103 -11.41 8.33 -7.36
C PRO A 103 -10.12 7.52 -7.45
N GLY A 104 -9.11 7.90 -6.65
CA GLY A 104 -7.92 7.10 -6.36
C GLY A 104 -7.82 6.91 -4.86
N GLY A 105 -8.52 5.91 -4.33
CA GLY A 105 -8.56 5.60 -2.91
C GLY A 105 -7.25 4.99 -2.41
N ARG A 106 -6.45 5.79 -1.72
CA ARG A 106 -5.71 5.36 -0.52
C ARG A 106 -6.00 6.39 0.57
N ARG A 107 -7.19 6.29 1.17
CA ARG A 107 -7.61 7.18 2.27
C ARG A 107 -7.12 6.59 3.58
N GLY A 108 -5.88 6.91 3.88
CA GLY A 108 -5.17 6.58 5.10
C GLY A 108 -3.81 7.28 5.10
N GLN A 109 -3.79 8.60 5.01
CA GLN A 109 -2.56 9.39 5.06
C GLN A 109 -2.86 10.82 5.56
N ASP A 110 -3.25 10.91 6.82
CA ASP A 110 -3.08 12.12 7.63
C ASP A 110 -1.65 12.10 8.23
N GLY A 111 -0.64 12.10 7.35
CA GLY A 111 0.77 12.05 7.74
C GLY A 111 1.40 13.45 7.90
N PRO A 112 2.48 13.59 8.70
CA PRO A 112 3.12 14.88 8.99
C PRO A 112 3.73 15.59 7.76
N GLY A 113 3.90 14.90 6.63
CA GLY A 113 4.48 15.46 5.39
C GLY A 113 3.48 16.05 4.38
N ARG A 114 2.19 16.18 4.71
CA ARG A 114 1.16 16.60 3.76
C ARG A 114 1.41 18.03 3.25
N GLY A 115 1.58 18.19 1.95
CA GLY A 115 1.78 19.48 1.28
C GLY A 115 3.24 19.97 1.22
N LEU A 116 4.17 19.25 1.85
CA LEU A 116 5.61 19.55 1.81
C LEU A 116 6.30 18.99 0.55
N GLY A 117 5.76 17.89 0.01
CA GLY A 117 6.32 17.25 -1.18
C GLY A 117 5.96 17.96 -2.48
N LEU A 118 6.92 17.98 -3.42
CA LEU A 118 6.69 18.25 -4.83
C LEU A 118 6.46 16.93 -5.58
N MET A 119 5.93 17.04 -6.80
CA MET A 119 5.92 15.89 -7.71
C MET A 119 7.36 15.41 -7.92
N GLY A 120 7.63 14.14 -7.60
CA GLY A 120 8.97 13.55 -7.67
C GLY A 120 9.70 13.50 -6.32
N THR A 121 9.16 14.08 -5.24
CA THR A 121 9.75 13.89 -3.90
C THR A 121 9.68 12.41 -3.49
N PRO A 122 10.78 11.82 -2.99
CA PRO A 122 10.81 10.44 -2.52
C PRO A 122 9.81 10.14 -1.40
N GLU A 123 9.22 8.95 -1.44
CA GLU A 123 8.26 8.51 -0.44
C GLU A 123 8.96 8.22 0.89
N GLY A 124 8.42 8.75 1.98
CA GLY A 124 9.00 8.57 3.32
C GLY A 124 10.15 9.53 3.67
N LEU A 125 10.53 10.46 2.78
CA LEU A 125 11.51 11.51 3.10
C LEU A 125 11.13 12.25 4.40
N PHE A 126 9.86 12.65 4.53
CA PHE A 126 9.32 13.34 5.72
C PHE A 126 8.83 12.41 6.83
N THR A 127 9.27 11.15 6.83
CA THR A 127 9.01 10.21 7.92
C THR A 127 10.29 9.96 8.71
N PRO A 128 10.22 9.85 10.04
CA PRO A 128 11.40 9.59 10.86
C PRO A 128 11.90 8.16 10.67
N ASP A 129 13.20 7.96 10.80
CA ASP A 129 13.85 6.64 10.67
C ASP A 129 13.72 5.83 11.97
N TYR A 130 13.80 6.52 13.12
CA TYR A 130 13.56 5.95 14.46
C TYR A 130 12.35 6.59 15.13
N MET A 131 11.70 5.83 16.01
CA MET A 131 10.57 6.33 16.79
C MET A 131 10.73 5.96 18.26
N THR A 132 10.22 6.80 19.17
CA THR A 132 10.26 6.53 20.62
C THR A 132 9.57 5.22 21.00
N ARG A 133 8.58 4.77 20.20
CA ARG A 133 7.92 3.47 20.37
C ARG A 133 8.83 2.26 20.17
N ASP A 134 10.00 2.45 19.56
CA ASP A 134 10.97 1.38 19.30
C ASP A 134 11.85 1.11 20.51
N VAL A 135 11.98 2.07 21.42
CA VAL A 135 12.86 2.00 22.59
C VAL A 135 12.60 0.76 23.45
N PRO A 136 11.35 0.37 23.78
CA PRO A 136 11.11 -0.84 24.56
C PRO A 136 11.68 -2.11 23.92
N MET A 137 11.54 -2.25 22.60
CA MET A 137 12.08 -3.38 21.85
C MET A 137 13.61 -3.34 21.83
N ILE A 138 14.21 -2.16 21.63
CA ILE A 138 15.67 -1.99 21.65
C ILE A 138 16.25 -2.35 23.03
N VAL A 139 15.60 -1.91 24.11
CA VAL A 139 16.00 -2.21 25.50
C VAL A 139 15.96 -3.71 25.76
N GLU A 140 14.89 -4.38 25.33
CA GLU A 140 14.70 -5.82 25.51
C GLU A 140 15.75 -6.62 24.74
N GLU A 141 15.95 -6.34 23.45
CA GLU A 141 16.86 -7.08 22.57
C GLU A 141 18.33 -6.86 22.96
N LEU A 142 18.73 -5.62 23.27
CA LEU A 142 20.10 -5.29 23.68
C LEU A 142 20.39 -5.58 25.15
N LYS A 143 19.36 -5.97 25.94
CA LYS A 143 19.45 -6.19 27.39
C LYS A 143 20.12 -5.01 28.10
N LEU A 144 19.65 -3.80 27.79
CA LEU A 144 20.21 -2.58 28.37
C LEU A 144 19.96 -2.53 29.87
N ASP A 145 20.95 -2.06 30.63
CA ASP A 145 20.74 -1.75 32.05
C ASP A 145 19.91 -0.47 32.23
N ASP A 146 19.43 -0.20 33.45
CA ASP A 146 18.58 0.96 33.75
C ASP A 146 19.23 2.30 33.36
N ALA A 147 20.55 2.41 33.46
CA ALA A 147 21.27 3.64 33.12
C ALA A 147 21.38 3.79 31.59
N GLN A 148 21.75 2.72 30.88
CA GLN A 148 21.77 2.67 29.42
C GLN A 148 20.37 2.95 28.85
N GLN A 149 19.33 2.31 29.38
CA GLN A 149 17.94 2.53 28.99
C GLN A 149 17.53 4.00 29.12
N ALA A 150 17.88 4.65 30.22
CA ALA A 150 17.56 6.07 30.42
C ALA A 150 18.23 6.96 29.35
N VAL A 151 19.50 6.70 29.03
CA VAL A 151 20.23 7.46 28.00
C VAL A 151 19.69 7.18 26.59
N VAL A 152 19.39 5.92 26.26
CA VAL A 152 18.81 5.55 24.95
C VAL A 152 17.41 6.15 24.78
N SER A 153 16.60 6.15 25.84
CA SER A 153 15.27 6.80 25.81
C SER A 153 15.41 8.29 25.51
N GLN A 154 16.30 8.98 26.23
CA GLN A 154 16.58 10.40 25.99
C GLN A 154 17.09 10.67 24.57
N LEU A 155 18.02 9.83 24.07
CA LEU A 155 18.57 9.97 22.73
C LEU A 155 17.49 9.87 21.64
N PHE A 156 16.52 8.96 21.80
CA PHE A 156 15.42 8.79 20.85
C PHE A 156 14.36 9.89 20.99
N GLU A 157 14.13 10.42 22.18
CA GLU A 157 13.30 11.62 22.39
C GLU A 157 13.92 12.87 21.77
N ASP A 158 15.24 13.03 21.90
CA ASP A 158 16.00 14.10 21.28
C ASP A 158 15.97 13.99 19.74
N TYR A 159 16.09 12.77 19.20
CA TYR A 159 15.92 12.50 17.77
C TYR A 159 14.52 12.90 17.28
N ASP A 160 13.45 12.42 17.93
CA ASP A 160 12.07 12.72 17.53
C ASP A 160 11.76 14.23 17.63
N THR A 161 12.22 14.88 18.69
CA THR A 161 12.06 16.34 18.87
C THR A 161 12.79 17.11 17.78
N THR A 162 14.05 16.75 17.49
CA THR A 162 14.85 17.40 16.45
C THR A 162 14.26 17.17 15.07
N PHE A 163 13.84 15.95 14.76
CA PHE A 163 13.21 15.60 13.50
C PHE A 163 11.91 16.39 13.27
N ARG A 164 11.03 16.47 14.29
CA ARG A 164 9.82 17.30 14.21
C ARG A 164 10.16 18.77 14.00
N GLY A 165 11.20 19.27 14.67
CA GLY A 165 11.73 20.61 14.44
C GLY A 165 12.16 20.86 12.99
N LEU A 166 12.86 19.90 12.37
CA LEU A 166 13.24 19.98 10.95
C LEU A 166 11.99 20.04 10.04
N VAL A 167 11.00 19.19 10.30
CA VAL A 167 9.75 19.17 9.51
C VAL A 167 8.96 20.47 9.66
N ASP A 168 8.86 20.99 10.89
CA ASP A 168 8.17 22.25 11.17
C ASP A 168 8.92 23.45 10.57
N SER A 169 10.25 23.46 10.57
CA SER A 169 11.06 24.49 9.90
C SER A 169 10.80 24.47 8.39
N LEU A 170 10.90 23.29 7.77
CA LEU A 170 10.63 23.12 6.34
C LEU A 170 9.22 23.59 5.98
N ARG A 171 8.21 23.25 6.80
CA ARG A 171 6.83 23.72 6.60
C ARG A 171 6.75 25.23 6.66
N THR A 172 7.30 25.83 7.71
CA THR A 172 7.25 27.28 7.94
C THR A 172 7.95 28.04 6.81
N GLU A 173 9.11 27.56 6.36
CA GLU A 173 9.85 28.15 5.24
C GLU A 173 9.11 27.99 3.92
N THR A 174 8.47 26.83 3.69
CA THR A 174 7.63 26.60 2.51
C THR A 174 6.41 27.53 2.50
N GLU A 175 5.76 27.72 3.65
CA GLU A 175 4.63 28.65 3.81
C GLU A 175 5.06 30.10 3.56
N ALA A 176 6.15 30.54 4.19
CA ALA A 176 6.71 31.88 3.99
C ALA A 176 7.10 32.13 2.53
N LEU A 177 7.68 31.12 1.86
CA LEU A 177 8.02 31.20 0.45
C LEU A 177 6.76 31.34 -0.43
N ASN A 178 5.67 30.63 -0.11
CA ASN A 178 4.39 30.76 -0.82
C ASN A 178 3.72 32.12 -0.59
N GLU A 179 3.83 32.68 0.61
CA GLU A 179 3.32 34.02 0.92
C GLU A 179 4.12 35.12 0.21
N ALA A 180 5.43 34.91 0.04
CA ALA A 180 6.30 35.82 -0.69
C ALA A 180 6.16 35.72 -2.22
N TYR A 181 5.55 34.64 -2.72
CA TYR A 181 5.34 34.44 -4.15
C TYR A 181 4.36 35.44 -4.73
N VAL A 182 4.83 36.22 -5.70
CA VAL A 182 4.00 37.14 -6.49
C VAL A 182 3.96 36.62 -7.93
N PRO A 183 2.79 36.18 -8.43
CA PRO A 183 2.65 35.76 -9.82
C PRO A 183 2.96 36.90 -10.79
N ASP A 184 3.30 36.53 -12.03
CA ASP A 184 3.32 37.49 -13.13
C ASP A 184 1.91 38.11 -13.33
N ALA A 185 1.85 39.44 -13.32
CA ALA A 185 0.59 40.18 -13.35
C ALA A 185 -0.20 39.95 -14.64
N GLU A 186 0.47 39.79 -15.79
CA GLU A 186 -0.20 39.55 -17.07
C GLU A 186 -0.79 38.14 -17.11
N ILE A 187 -0.05 37.15 -16.61
CA ILE A 187 -0.51 35.76 -16.54
C ILE A 187 -1.68 35.62 -15.56
N GLU A 188 -1.60 36.27 -14.39
CA GLU A 188 -2.70 36.23 -13.41
C GLU A 188 -3.96 36.92 -13.95
N GLN A 189 -3.83 38.04 -14.67
CA GLN A 189 -4.96 38.69 -15.32
C GLN A 189 -5.64 37.75 -16.32
N ARG A 190 -4.87 37.11 -17.22
CA ARG A 190 -5.42 36.13 -18.17
C ARG A 190 -6.08 34.95 -17.46
N MET A 191 -5.51 34.51 -16.34
CA MET A 191 -6.08 33.44 -15.54
C MET A 191 -7.42 33.85 -14.91
N GLU A 192 -7.52 35.09 -14.40
CA GLU A 192 -8.77 35.65 -13.84
C GLU A 192 -9.85 35.75 -14.93
N GLU A 193 -9.52 36.31 -16.09
CA GLU A 193 -10.43 36.42 -17.26
C GLU A 193 -10.94 35.04 -17.72
N THR A 194 -10.05 34.04 -17.77
CA THR A 194 -10.41 32.66 -18.13
C THR A 194 -11.28 32.01 -17.05
N ARG A 195 -11.01 32.26 -15.76
CA ARG A 195 -11.84 31.77 -14.64
C ARG A 195 -13.24 32.38 -14.68
N GLU A 196 -13.36 33.67 -14.98
CA GLU A 196 -14.66 34.35 -15.13
C GLU A 196 -15.44 33.79 -16.31
N SER A 197 -14.78 33.63 -17.46
CA SER A 197 -15.37 33.00 -18.65
C SER A 197 -15.86 31.58 -18.36
N MET A 198 -15.11 30.79 -17.58
CA MET A 198 -15.51 29.45 -17.16
C MET A 198 -16.70 29.46 -16.19
N ARG A 199 -16.78 30.45 -15.29
CA ARG A 199 -17.94 30.61 -14.38
C ARG A 199 -19.20 30.93 -15.19
N ALA A 200 -19.13 31.90 -16.10
CA ALA A 200 -20.22 32.26 -16.98
C ALA A 200 -20.72 31.06 -17.81
N LEU A 201 -19.80 30.33 -18.44
CA LEU A 201 -20.12 29.11 -19.20
C LEU A 201 -20.79 28.02 -18.35
N ARG A 202 -20.35 27.84 -17.09
CA ARG A 202 -20.96 26.88 -16.16
C ARG A 202 -22.37 27.29 -15.78
N ASP A 203 -22.62 28.57 -15.59
CA ASP A 203 -23.94 29.08 -15.22
C ASP A 203 -24.89 29.02 -16.42
N GLU A 204 -24.43 29.36 -17.62
CA GLU A 204 -25.17 29.17 -18.87
C GLU A 204 -25.55 27.69 -19.07
N ALA A 205 -24.59 26.77 -18.89
CA ALA A 205 -24.85 25.32 -18.99
C ALA A 205 -25.84 24.82 -17.91
N ARG A 206 -25.87 25.43 -16.73
CA ARG A 206 -26.84 25.11 -15.66
C ARG A 206 -28.23 25.63 -16.01
N GLU A 207 -28.33 26.84 -16.54
CA GLU A 207 -29.60 27.45 -16.97
C GLU A 207 -30.20 26.70 -18.15
N ALA A 208 -29.38 26.38 -19.15
CA ALA A 208 -29.74 25.46 -20.22
C ALA A 208 -30.31 24.15 -19.68
N ARG A 209 -29.60 23.45 -18.78
CA ARG A 209 -30.12 22.18 -18.20
C ARG A 209 -31.46 22.37 -17.47
N ARG A 210 -31.69 23.52 -16.83
CA ARG A 210 -32.96 23.83 -16.15
C ARG A 210 -34.10 24.05 -17.15
N SER A 211 -33.86 24.74 -18.27
CA SER A 211 -34.87 24.96 -19.30
C SER A 211 -35.31 23.65 -19.98
N PHE A 212 -34.39 22.71 -20.21
CA PHE A 212 -34.74 21.36 -20.70
C PHE A 212 -35.40 20.47 -19.64
N GLY A 213 -35.07 20.65 -18.36
CA GLY A 213 -35.61 19.85 -17.25
C GLY A 213 -37.05 20.21 -16.82
N GLN A 214 -37.53 21.43 -17.09
CA GLN A 214 -38.90 21.84 -16.75
C GLN A 214 -39.98 21.17 -17.63
N GLY A 215 -39.64 20.76 -18.85
CA GLY A 215 -40.57 20.06 -19.74
C GLY A 215 -40.92 18.62 -19.33
N GLN A 216 -40.23 18.06 -18.32
CA GLN A 216 -40.43 16.68 -17.88
C GLN A 216 -41.36 16.54 -16.66
N ARG A 217 -41.69 17.66 -15.98
CA ARG A 217 -42.61 17.67 -14.83
C ARG A 217 -44.07 17.98 -15.20
N GLY A 218 -44.35 18.38 -16.44
CA GLY A 218 -45.70 18.72 -16.89
C GLY A 218 -46.62 17.52 -17.16
N ASP A 219 -46.10 16.31 -17.35
CA ASP A 219 -46.90 15.16 -17.82
C ASP A 219 -46.85 13.92 -16.91
N ALA A 220 -46.30 14.05 -15.70
CA ALA A 220 -46.28 12.97 -14.69
C ALA A 220 -47.14 13.29 -13.46
N GLY A 221 -48.08 14.22 -13.58
CA GLY A 221 -48.91 14.74 -12.50
C GLY A 221 -50.38 14.30 -12.54
N ARG A 222 -50.71 13.12 -13.12
CA ARG A 222 -52.09 12.61 -13.09
C ARG A 222 -52.19 11.12 -12.80
N ARG A 223 -51.63 10.68 -11.67
CA ARG A 223 -52.09 9.46 -10.98
C ARG A 223 -51.55 9.43 -9.55
N GLY A 224 -52.44 9.57 -8.57
CA GLY A 224 -52.10 9.33 -7.16
C GLY A 224 -52.97 10.14 -6.21
N GLU A 225 -54.05 9.52 -5.74
CA GLU A 225 -54.91 9.99 -4.66
C GLU A 225 -54.13 10.37 -3.39
N ARG A 226 -54.48 11.49 -2.75
CA ARG A 226 -54.85 11.57 -1.32
C ARG A 226 -55.29 12.98 -0.94
N GLY A 227 -56.36 13.05 -0.14
CA GLY A 227 -57.15 14.25 0.12
C GLY A 227 -56.51 15.30 1.02
N GLY A 228 -57.15 16.47 1.06
CA GLY A 228 -56.95 17.46 2.11
C GLY A 228 -57.07 18.91 1.64
N GLN A 229 -58.24 19.48 1.90
CA GLN A 229 -58.54 20.92 2.08
C GLN A 229 -58.53 21.86 0.86
N GLU A 230 -59.73 22.41 0.66
CA GLU A 230 -60.08 23.57 -0.16
C GLU A 230 -59.37 24.82 0.38
N ASP A 231 -58.65 25.52 -0.49
CA ASP A 231 -58.30 26.94 -0.33
C ASP A 231 -58.82 27.68 -1.58
N PRO A 232 -59.79 28.61 -1.45
CA PRO A 232 -60.35 29.34 -2.58
C PRO A 232 -59.71 30.73 -2.66
N GLU A 233 -58.69 30.91 -3.50
CA GLU A 233 -58.33 32.25 -4.01
C GLU A 233 -57.45 32.12 -5.26
N ALA A 234 -58.08 31.78 -6.38
CA ALA A 234 -57.50 31.92 -7.70
C ALA A 234 -57.61 33.39 -8.13
N GLY A 235 -56.50 34.12 -8.01
CA GLY A 235 -56.27 35.37 -8.71
C GLY A 235 -55.92 35.08 -10.17
N ASP A 236 -56.79 35.53 -11.05
CA ASP A 236 -56.70 35.51 -12.51
C ASP A 236 -55.36 36.09 -13.00
N GLN A 237 -54.57 35.28 -13.73
CA GLN A 237 -53.50 35.81 -14.59
C GLN A 237 -53.62 35.17 -15.98
N PRO A 238 -53.54 35.98 -17.05
CA PRO A 238 -53.90 35.56 -18.39
C PRO A 238 -52.85 34.60 -18.96
N VAL A 239 -53.35 33.49 -19.50
CA VAL A 239 -52.58 32.59 -20.37
C VAL A 239 -52.25 33.39 -21.63
N VAL A 240 -50.98 33.72 -21.82
CA VAL A 240 -50.47 34.24 -23.08
C VAL A 240 -50.39 33.06 -24.04
N ASP A 241 -51.32 33.03 -24.99
CA ASP A 241 -51.21 32.21 -26.20
C ASP A 241 -49.85 32.49 -26.86
N SER A 242 -49.01 31.47 -26.92
CA SER A 242 -47.90 31.42 -27.87
C SER A 242 -48.15 30.22 -28.78
N ASP A 243 -48.46 30.54 -30.04
CA ASP A 243 -48.54 29.61 -31.16
C ASP A 243 -47.18 28.95 -31.44
N GLU A 244 -46.79 27.98 -30.62
CA GLU A 244 -45.68 27.07 -30.95
C GLU A 244 -46.22 25.65 -31.11
N GLN A 245 -46.04 25.08 -32.30
CA GLN A 245 -46.34 23.67 -32.57
C GLN A 245 -45.59 22.80 -31.55
N PRO A 246 -46.20 21.75 -30.98
CA PRO A 246 -45.52 20.92 -30.00
C PRO A 246 -44.33 20.23 -30.66
N GLU A 247 -43.10 20.70 -30.40
CA GLU A 247 -41.86 20.06 -30.83
C GLU A 247 -41.91 18.56 -30.49
N SER A 248 -41.57 17.72 -31.46
CA SER A 248 -41.54 16.27 -31.26
C SER A 248 -40.47 15.90 -30.23
N ARG A 249 -40.64 14.75 -29.57
CA ARG A 249 -39.65 14.23 -28.60
C ARG A 249 -38.26 14.07 -29.23
N GLU A 250 -38.21 13.68 -30.49
CA GLU A 250 -36.98 13.46 -31.25
C GLU A 250 -36.26 14.78 -31.56
N GLU A 251 -37.00 15.84 -31.92
CA GLU A 251 -36.44 17.19 -32.11
C GLU A 251 -35.90 17.80 -30.80
N ARG A 252 -36.58 17.55 -29.68
CA ARG A 252 -36.14 18.01 -28.34
C ARG A 252 -34.88 17.28 -27.87
N GLU A 253 -34.80 15.98 -28.12
CA GLU A 253 -33.61 15.17 -27.83
C GLU A 253 -32.43 15.60 -28.73
N ALA A 254 -32.65 15.81 -30.03
CA ALA A 254 -31.63 16.30 -30.96
C ALA A 254 -31.11 17.71 -30.59
N ARG A 255 -32.01 18.62 -30.19
CA ARG A 255 -31.64 19.96 -29.73
C ARG A 255 -30.84 19.93 -28.42
N ALA A 256 -31.23 19.06 -27.48
CA ALA A 256 -30.48 18.87 -26.24
C ALA A 256 -29.10 18.24 -26.49
N GLU A 257 -28.98 17.34 -27.46
CA GLU A 257 -27.69 16.76 -27.88
C GLU A 257 -26.79 17.78 -28.58
N ALA A 258 -27.32 18.58 -29.50
CA ALA A 258 -26.59 19.65 -30.17
C ALA A 258 -26.04 20.67 -29.15
N MET A 259 -26.85 21.10 -28.19
CA MET A 259 -26.42 21.99 -27.12
C MET A 259 -25.36 21.34 -26.21
N ARG A 260 -25.47 20.04 -25.91
CA ARG A 260 -24.43 19.32 -25.15
C ARG A 260 -23.12 19.24 -25.91
N GLN A 261 -23.17 19.10 -27.24
CA GLN A 261 -21.98 19.11 -28.09
C GLN A 261 -21.35 20.50 -28.12
N GLU A 262 -22.15 21.56 -28.25
CA GLU A 262 -21.69 22.94 -28.22
C GLU A 262 -20.98 23.29 -26.91
N PHE A 263 -21.64 23.03 -25.76
CA PHE A 263 -21.01 23.22 -24.45
C PHE A 263 -19.75 22.37 -24.30
N ARG A 264 -19.73 21.13 -24.83
CA ARG A 264 -18.54 20.29 -24.79
C ARG A 264 -17.38 20.94 -25.54
N MET A 265 -17.61 21.45 -26.75
CA MET A 265 -16.58 22.14 -27.52
C MET A 265 -16.08 23.39 -26.80
N GLN A 266 -16.98 24.19 -26.25
CA GLN A 266 -16.62 25.39 -25.47
C GLN A 266 -15.82 25.04 -24.20
N PHE A 267 -16.20 23.99 -23.46
CA PHE A 267 -15.42 23.51 -22.31
C PHE A 267 -14.06 22.94 -22.72
N GLU A 268 -13.95 22.31 -23.88
CA GLU A 268 -12.70 21.80 -24.41
C GLU A 268 -11.73 22.93 -24.79
N ASP A 269 -12.22 23.95 -25.48
CA ASP A 269 -11.44 25.14 -25.86
C ASP A 269 -11.00 25.93 -24.63
N MET A 270 -11.93 26.26 -23.73
CA MET A 270 -11.63 26.91 -22.44
C MET A 270 -10.63 26.08 -21.62
N GLY A 271 -10.75 24.74 -21.66
CA GLY A 271 -9.80 23.84 -21.04
C GLY A 271 -8.40 23.90 -21.66
N ALA A 272 -8.30 24.10 -22.98
CA ALA A 272 -7.03 24.29 -23.69
C ALA A 272 -6.38 25.64 -23.35
N GLN A 273 -7.17 26.72 -23.32
CA GLN A 273 -6.70 28.05 -22.90
C GLN A 273 -6.17 28.02 -21.47
N MET A 274 -6.91 27.39 -20.54
CA MET A 274 -6.48 27.25 -19.14
C MET A 274 -5.19 26.43 -18.99
N ARG A 275 -4.97 25.41 -19.84
CA ARG A 275 -3.71 24.66 -19.88
C ARG A 275 -2.56 25.57 -20.34
N SER A 276 -2.74 26.27 -21.46
CA SER A 276 -1.72 27.18 -21.99
C SER A 276 -1.31 28.26 -20.98
N ILE A 277 -2.28 28.87 -20.28
CA ILE A 277 -1.97 29.87 -19.23
C ILE A 277 -1.21 29.23 -18.07
N ARG A 278 -1.57 28.01 -17.66
CA ARG A 278 -0.83 27.28 -16.62
C ARG A 278 0.59 26.96 -17.06
N ASP A 279 0.80 26.57 -18.31
CA ASP A 279 2.13 26.26 -18.84
C ASP A 279 3.00 27.51 -18.89
N GLN A 280 2.42 28.66 -19.29
CA GLN A 280 3.08 29.96 -19.21
C GLN A 280 3.42 30.34 -17.77
N GLN A 281 2.49 30.13 -16.83
CA GLN A 281 2.74 30.38 -15.41
C GLN A 281 3.86 29.48 -14.88
N PHE A 282 3.88 28.21 -15.25
CA PHE A 282 4.91 27.27 -14.87
C PHE A 282 6.28 27.65 -15.44
N ALA A 283 6.34 28.14 -16.68
CA ALA A 283 7.55 28.62 -17.33
C ALA A 283 8.01 30.02 -16.89
N SER A 284 7.19 30.74 -16.11
CA SER A 284 7.53 32.08 -15.63
C SER A 284 8.73 32.06 -14.69
N THR A 285 9.57 33.11 -14.75
CA THR A 285 10.76 33.22 -13.88
C THR A 285 10.39 33.16 -12.40
N GLN A 286 9.29 33.83 -12.00
CA GLN A 286 8.84 33.86 -10.61
C GLN A 286 8.47 32.47 -10.08
N MET A 287 7.81 31.65 -10.90
CA MET A 287 7.47 30.27 -10.53
C MET A 287 8.70 29.37 -10.54
N GLN A 288 9.62 29.54 -11.49
CA GLN A 288 10.86 28.76 -11.53
C GLN A 288 11.72 29.03 -10.29
N GLU A 289 11.89 30.30 -9.89
CA GLU A 289 12.61 30.66 -8.66
C GLU A 289 11.96 30.09 -7.38
N LEU A 290 10.63 30.06 -7.33
CA LEU A 290 9.88 29.41 -6.26
C LEU A 290 10.19 27.90 -6.18
N LEU A 291 10.11 27.21 -7.31
CA LEU A 291 10.35 25.77 -7.39
C LEU A 291 11.80 25.43 -7.05
N ASP A 292 12.76 26.23 -7.52
CA ASP A 292 14.18 26.08 -7.22
C ASP A 292 14.45 26.20 -5.72
N SER A 293 13.86 27.20 -5.09
CA SER A 293 13.96 27.40 -3.64
C SER A 293 13.37 26.21 -2.88
N ARG A 294 12.23 25.66 -3.33
CA ARG A 294 11.63 24.47 -2.72
C ARG A 294 12.49 23.22 -2.90
N VAL A 295 13.05 22.98 -4.08
CA VAL A 295 13.94 21.83 -4.33
C VAL A 295 15.19 21.93 -3.45
N ALA A 296 15.77 23.13 -3.32
CA ALA A 296 16.91 23.37 -2.44
C ALA A 296 16.58 23.06 -0.97
N MET A 297 15.43 23.52 -0.46
CA MET A 297 14.96 23.20 0.89
C MET A 297 14.76 21.69 1.10
N ILE A 298 14.19 20.97 0.12
CA ILE A 298 13.99 19.51 0.19
C ILE A 298 15.35 18.78 0.23
N ARG A 299 16.33 19.22 -0.58
CA ARG A 299 17.70 18.67 -0.58
C ARG A 299 18.43 18.96 0.72
N GLU A 300 18.24 20.13 1.31
CA GLU A 300 18.76 20.48 2.64
C GLU A 300 18.14 19.60 3.72
N PHE A 301 16.81 19.50 3.76
CA PHE A 301 16.11 18.61 4.69
C PHE A 301 16.59 17.15 4.58
N ALA A 302 16.79 16.63 3.37
CA ALA A 302 17.30 15.26 3.16
C ALA A 302 18.70 15.07 3.77
N ARG A 303 19.59 16.07 3.64
CA ARG A 303 20.93 16.05 4.23
C ARG A 303 20.87 16.13 5.76
N ASP A 304 20.06 17.04 6.29
CA ASP A 304 19.91 17.23 7.74
C ASP A 304 19.30 16.00 8.40
N LYS A 305 18.29 15.39 7.76
CA LYS A 305 17.70 14.13 8.21
C LYS A 305 18.75 13.02 8.29
N LYS A 306 19.56 12.87 7.22
CA LYS A 306 20.64 11.87 7.20
C LYS A 306 21.66 12.13 8.30
N GLN A 307 22.10 13.37 8.48
CA GLN A 307 23.04 13.73 9.53
C GLN A 307 22.48 13.46 10.93
N LEU A 308 21.20 13.75 11.15
CA LEU A 308 20.51 13.46 12.40
C LEU A 308 20.53 11.95 12.69
N ARG A 309 20.14 11.12 11.71
CA ARG A 309 20.21 9.65 11.81
C ARG A 309 21.62 9.17 12.15
N ASP A 310 22.62 9.58 11.37
CA ASP A 310 24.00 9.13 11.53
C ASP A 310 24.58 9.56 12.91
N SER A 311 24.19 10.74 13.41
CA SER A 311 24.57 11.21 14.75
C SER A 311 23.91 10.41 15.88
N THR A 312 22.64 10.03 15.73
CA THR A 312 21.92 9.19 16.69
C THR A 312 22.48 7.78 16.72
N GLU A 313 22.76 7.18 15.56
CA GLU A 313 23.43 5.86 15.52
C GLU A 313 24.82 5.90 16.14
N SER A 314 25.59 6.95 15.87
CA SER A 314 26.93 7.14 16.47
C SER A 314 26.85 7.29 17.98
N GLY A 315 25.88 8.07 18.48
CA GLY A 315 25.62 8.24 19.91
C GLY A 315 25.23 6.94 20.59
N LEU A 316 24.38 6.14 19.93
CA LEU A 316 23.99 4.82 20.43
C LEU A 316 25.20 3.88 20.48
N ARG A 317 25.96 3.74 19.38
CA ARG A 317 27.16 2.87 19.33
C ARG A 317 28.19 3.23 20.40
N ALA A 318 28.31 4.50 20.77
CA ALA A 318 29.23 4.95 21.82
C ALA A 318 28.80 4.51 23.24
N LEU A 319 27.53 4.16 23.44
CA LEU A 319 26.98 3.71 24.72
C LEU A 319 27.00 2.18 24.89
N LEU A 320 27.04 1.45 23.77
CA LEU A 320 26.98 0.00 23.75
C LEU A 320 28.37 -0.60 23.97
N ILE A 321 28.43 -1.72 24.69
CA ILE A 321 29.62 -2.58 24.73
C ILE A 321 29.73 -3.40 23.43
N ASP A 322 30.89 -4.00 23.16
CA ASP A 322 31.14 -4.74 21.91
C ASP A 322 30.06 -5.81 21.62
N GLU A 323 29.69 -6.62 22.62
CA GLU A 323 28.63 -7.64 22.50
C GLU A 323 27.26 -7.04 22.14
N GLN A 324 26.91 -5.90 22.75
CA GLN A 324 25.67 -5.18 22.44
C GLN A 324 25.75 -4.52 21.04
N GLY A 325 26.94 -4.13 20.60
CA GLY A 325 27.20 -3.59 19.27
C GLY A 325 26.89 -4.59 18.16
N GLU A 326 27.21 -5.87 18.37
CA GLU A 326 26.85 -6.95 17.43
C GLU A 326 25.33 -7.17 17.36
N ILE A 327 24.65 -7.16 18.50
CA ILE A 327 23.18 -7.28 18.56
C ILE A 327 22.52 -6.06 17.89
N TRP A 328 23.09 -4.87 18.05
CA TRP A 328 22.59 -3.66 17.40
C TRP A 328 22.56 -3.78 15.88
N GLU A 329 23.52 -4.47 15.25
CA GLU A 329 23.48 -4.70 13.81
C GLU A 329 22.20 -5.44 13.40
N VAL A 330 21.80 -6.47 14.17
CA VAL A 330 20.56 -7.23 13.94
C VAL A 330 19.32 -6.35 14.16
N VAL A 331 19.28 -5.60 15.27
CA VAL A 331 18.17 -4.70 15.59
C VAL A 331 18.03 -3.59 14.54
N SER A 332 19.14 -3.04 14.05
CA SER A 332 19.15 -1.98 13.04
C SER A 332 18.56 -2.46 11.72
N LYS A 333 18.88 -3.69 11.28
CA LYS A 333 18.28 -4.32 10.09
C LYS A 333 16.78 -4.54 10.26
N LYS A 334 16.34 -5.03 11.42
CA LYS A 334 14.92 -5.19 11.77
C LYS A 334 14.18 -3.84 11.72
N LEU A 335 14.76 -2.79 12.31
CA LEU A 335 14.20 -1.45 12.25
C LEU A 335 14.09 -0.94 10.82
N ARG A 336 15.17 -0.99 10.03
CA ARG A 336 15.16 -0.57 8.62
C ARG A 336 14.11 -1.32 7.81
N ARG A 337 14.03 -2.65 7.95
CA ARG A 337 13.00 -3.49 7.30
C ARG A 337 11.60 -2.99 7.59
N LEU A 338 11.26 -2.78 8.86
CA LEU A 338 9.94 -2.29 9.28
C LEU A 338 9.59 -0.88 8.75
N ARG A 339 10.59 -0.03 8.46
CA ARG A 339 10.36 1.34 7.94
C ARG A 339 10.32 1.38 6.42
N LEU A 340 11.16 0.59 5.78
CA LEU A 340 11.39 0.64 4.34
C LEU A 340 10.50 -0.35 3.59
N MET A 341 10.27 -1.57 4.09
CA MET A 341 9.43 -2.56 3.38
C MET A 341 8.03 -2.02 3.02
N PRO A 342 7.28 -1.33 3.91
CA PRO A 342 5.94 -0.86 3.57
C PRO A 342 5.89 0.20 2.46
N ARG A 343 7.03 0.79 2.08
CA ARG A 343 7.14 1.80 1.01
C ARG A 343 7.22 1.19 -0.39
N GLY A 344 7.13 -0.13 -0.52
CA GLY A 344 7.11 -0.78 -1.81
C GLY A 344 5.90 -0.38 -2.65
N ARG A 345 6.11 -0.29 -3.97
CA ARG A 345 5.10 0.12 -4.96
C ARG A 345 4.75 -0.98 -5.94
N LEU A 346 5.66 -1.94 -6.15
CA LEU A 346 5.41 -3.13 -6.95
C LEU A 346 4.70 -4.19 -6.11
N SER A 347 3.96 -5.08 -6.78
CA SER A 347 3.38 -6.25 -6.13
C SER A 347 4.50 -7.15 -5.62
N GLY A 348 4.37 -7.71 -4.42
CA GLY A 348 5.39 -8.57 -3.79
C GLY A 348 6.56 -7.84 -3.13
N GLU A 349 6.84 -6.57 -3.47
CA GLU A 349 7.95 -5.79 -2.90
C GLU A 349 7.79 -5.57 -1.38
N SER A 350 6.56 -5.30 -0.93
CA SER A 350 6.27 -4.97 0.47
C SER A 350 6.00 -6.18 1.37
N THR A 351 6.22 -7.42 0.90
CA THR A 351 5.95 -8.64 1.66
C THR A 351 7.06 -8.90 2.69
N ASP A 352 6.77 -8.79 3.98
CA ASP A 352 7.71 -9.19 5.02
C ASP A 352 7.64 -10.71 5.25
N ILE A 353 8.58 -11.45 4.64
CA ILE A 353 8.65 -12.92 4.74
C ILE A 353 8.84 -13.40 6.18
N LEU A 354 9.51 -12.62 7.04
CA LEU A 354 9.70 -12.99 8.43
C LEU A 354 8.41 -12.85 9.23
N GLU A 355 7.59 -11.83 8.94
CA GLU A 355 6.26 -11.70 9.54
C GLU A 355 5.36 -12.88 9.13
N VAL A 356 5.44 -13.33 7.86
CA VAL A 356 4.70 -14.52 7.39
C VAL A 356 5.14 -15.79 8.14
N LEU A 357 6.45 -15.96 8.35
CA LEU A 357 6.99 -17.09 9.09
C LEU A 357 6.63 -17.06 10.58
N GLU A 358 6.65 -15.87 11.19
CA GLU A 358 6.24 -15.67 12.58
C GLU A 358 4.74 -16.00 12.77
N ASP A 359 3.89 -15.58 11.84
CA ASP A 359 2.45 -15.84 11.88
C ASP A 359 2.08 -17.32 11.67
N LEU A 360 2.96 -18.11 11.04
CA LEU A 360 2.77 -19.55 10.86
C LEU A 360 2.95 -20.35 12.16
N ASP A 361 3.54 -19.74 13.19
CA ASP A 361 3.77 -20.34 14.52
C ASP A 361 4.38 -21.75 14.45
N LEU A 362 5.50 -21.86 13.73
CA LEU A 362 6.18 -23.15 13.49
C LEU A 362 6.62 -23.83 14.79
N ASP A 363 6.28 -25.11 14.92
CA ASP A 363 6.80 -25.95 15.99
C ASP A 363 8.33 -26.02 15.96
N ALA A 364 8.95 -26.12 17.15
CA ALA A 364 10.41 -26.21 17.28
C ALA A 364 11.04 -27.42 16.55
N SER A 365 10.26 -28.45 16.22
CA SER A 365 10.75 -29.59 15.41
C SER A 365 10.86 -29.27 13.92
N VAL A 366 10.17 -28.24 13.43
CA VAL A 366 10.20 -27.78 12.03
C VAL A 366 11.25 -26.68 11.84
N ASP A 367 11.65 -26.03 12.93
CA ASP A 367 12.66 -24.97 12.94
C ASP A 367 14.09 -25.53 12.81
N THR A 368 14.41 -25.99 11.60
CA THR A 368 15.69 -26.61 11.26
C THR A 368 16.82 -25.59 11.10
N GLU A 369 18.07 -26.06 11.19
CA GLU A 369 19.26 -25.24 10.92
C GLU A 369 19.25 -24.65 9.50
N ASP A 370 18.75 -25.41 8.52
CA ASP A 370 18.58 -24.96 7.13
C ASP A 370 17.61 -23.77 7.03
N LEU A 371 16.48 -23.83 7.76
CA LEU A 371 15.52 -22.73 7.81
C LEU A 371 16.11 -21.49 8.48
N GLN A 372 16.87 -21.66 9.56
CA GLN A 372 17.55 -20.54 10.22
C GLN A 372 18.58 -19.88 9.31
N MET A 373 19.38 -20.67 8.59
CA MET A 373 20.32 -20.15 7.60
C MET A 373 19.61 -19.37 6.48
N LEU A 374 18.45 -19.84 6.01
CA LEU A 374 17.64 -19.10 5.03
C LEU A 374 17.12 -17.77 5.59
N ARG A 375 16.68 -17.72 6.84
CA ARG A 375 16.25 -16.48 7.50
C ARG A 375 17.39 -15.46 7.60
N ASP A 376 18.56 -15.89 8.03
CA ASP A 376 19.73 -15.01 8.18
C ASP A 376 20.19 -14.45 6.83
N ASN A 377 20.24 -15.29 5.80
CA ASN A 377 20.58 -14.85 4.44
C ASN A 377 19.52 -13.91 3.88
N TYR A 378 18.22 -14.18 4.10
CA TYR A 378 17.14 -13.27 3.71
C TYR A 378 17.31 -11.89 4.36
N ILE A 379 17.53 -11.84 5.68
CA ILE A 379 17.74 -10.59 6.43
C ILE A 379 18.87 -9.77 5.82
N GLN A 380 19.98 -10.43 5.48
CA GLN A 380 21.15 -9.76 4.91
C GLN A 380 20.88 -9.22 3.50
N GLU A 381 20.23 -10.01 2.65
CA GLU A 381 19.98 -9.64 1.25
C GLU A 381 18.88 -8.58 1.13
N ILE A 382 17.79 -8.70 1.89
CA ILE A 382 16.71 -7.71 1.88
C ILE A 382 17.18 -6.37 2.45
N ASP A 383 17.99 -6.38 3.51
CA ASP A 383 18.57 -5.14 4.06
C ASP A 383 19.45 -4.43 3.02
N SER A 384 20.28 -5.20 2.30
CA SER A 384 21.13 -4.66 1.23
C SER A 384 20.30 -4.04 0.09
N ALA A 385 19.22 -4.69 -0.32
CA ALA A 385 18.31 -4.18 -1.36
C ALA A 385 17.58 -2.90 -0.90
N LEU A 386 17.08 -2.88 0.35
CA LEU A 386 16.40 -1.72 0.93
C LEU A 386 17.34 -0.51 1.08
N ILE A 387 18.59 -0.74 1.49
CA ILE A 387 19.63 0.30 1.56
C ILE A 387 19.92 0.88 0.17
N ALA A 388 20.07 0.02 -0.85
CA ALA A 388 20.31 0.48 -2.22
C ALA A 388 19.16 1.35 -2.74
N ARG A 389 17.92 0.93 -2.48
CA ARG A 389 16.71 1.68 -2.84
C ARG A 389 16.64 3.03 -2.12
N GLU A 390 16.89 3.05 -0.82
CA GLU A 390 16.88 4.30 -0.04
C GLU A 390 18.01 5.26 -0.46
N ALA A 391 19.20 4.74 -0.71
CA ALA A 391 20.34 5.54 -1.16
C ALA A 391 20.05 6.21 -2.51
N PHE A 392 19.39 5.49 -3.43
CA PHE A 392 18.93 6.06 -4.69
C PHE A 392 17.90 7.17 -4.46
N ASP A 393 16.90 6.93 -3.62
CA ASP A 393 15.84 7.90 -3.32
C ASP A 393 16.41 9.22 -2.76
N TYR A 394 17.42 9.18 -1.88
CA TYR A 394 18.06 10.38 -1.32
C TYR A 394 19.15 11.02 -2.19
N ALA A 395 19.57 10.37 -3.27
CA ALA A 395 20.52 10.92 -4.23
C ALA A 395 19.80 11.22 -5.55
N GLN A 396 19.83 10.28 -6.50
CA GLN A 396 19.30 10.45 -7.85
C GLN A 396 17.77 10.65 -7.87
N GLY A 397 17.05 10.10 -6.90
CA GLY A 397 15.60 10.28 -6.78
C GLY A 397 15.17 11.74 -6.64
N LEU A 398 16.04 12.59 -6.06
CA LEU A 398 15.78 14.02 -5.94
C LEU A 398 15.92 14.76 -7.28
N ASP A 399 16.68 14.22 -8.23
CA ASP A 399 16.91 14.82 -9.55
C ASP A 399 15.68 14.67 -10.46
N LEU A 400 14.76 13.75 -10.13
CA LEU A 400 13.49 13.61 -10.82
C LEU A 400 12.68 14.93 -10.84
N MET A 401 12.72 15.68 -9.73
CA MET A 401 12.07 17.00 -9.65
C MET A 401 12.68 18.01 -10.64
N GLU A 402 14.00 17.94 -10.82
CA GLU A 402 14.76 18.82 -11.71
C GLU A 402 14.54 18.47 -13.19
N HIS A 403 14.49 17.19 -13.54
CA HIS A 403 14.14 16.75 -14.89
C HIS A 403 12.72 17.18 -15.29
N PHE A 404 11.74 17.02 -14.39
CA PHE A 404 10.38 17.48 -14.65
C PHE A 404 10.29 19.01 -14.78
N ARG A 405 11.03 19.76 -13.96
CA ARG A 405 11.11 21.22 -14.06
C ARG A 405 11.68 21.66 -15.41
N ASN A 406 12.76 21.03 -15.85
CA ASN A 406 13.45 21.35 -17.09
C ASN A 406 12.75 20.81 -18.36
N GLN A 407 11.58 20.16 -18.21
CA GLN A 407 10.89 19.46 -19.30
C GLN A 407 11.74 18.38 -19.98
N ASP A 408 12.76 17.88 -19.28
CA ASP A 408 13.61 16.78 -19.74
C ASP A 408 13.01 15.44 -19.30
N PHE A 409 11.92 15.12 -19.98
CA PHE A 409 11.10 13.96 -19.69
C PHE A 409 11.79 12.63 -19.95
N SER A 410 12.69 12.58 -20.95
CA SER A 410 13.53 11.41 -21.24
C SER A 410 14.37 11.02 -20.03
N SER A 411 15.16 11.96 -19.51
CA SER A 411 16.01 11.69 -18.35
C SER A 411 15.18 11.42 -17.09
N GLY A 412 14.03 12.08 -16.95
CA GLY A 412 13.08 11.78 -15.87
C GLY A 412 12.54 10.34 -15.91
N LEU A 413 12.23 9.82 -17.10
CA LEU A 413 11.84 8.42 -17.30
C LEU A 413 13.01 7.45 -17.02
N ASP A 414 14.24 7.81 -17.39
CA ASP A 414 15.43 7.01 -17.09
C ASP A 414 15.66 6.90 -15.57
N VAL A 415 15.50 8.00 -14.82
CA VAL A 415 15.55 7.98 -13.35
C VAL A 415 14.45 7.10 -12.76
N LEU A 416 13.21 7.17 -13.29
CA LEU A 416 12.12 6.31 -12.86
C LEU A 416 12.39 4.83 -13.17
N ARG A 417 13.00 4.53 -14.31
CA ARG A 417 13.39 3.17 -14.68
C ARG A 417 14.44 2.60 -13.73
N GLN A 418 15.51 3.35 -13.46
CA GLN A 418 16.53 2.95 -12.50
C GLN A 418 15.93 2.71 -11.11
N ARG A 419 14.97 3.54 -10.69
CA ARG A 419 14.23 3.33 -9.45
C ARG A 419 13.45 2.01 -9.48
N LEU A 420 12.73 1.73 -10.56
CA LEU A 420 11.95 0.51 -10.72
C LEU A 420 12.84 -0.74 -10.72
N ASP A 421 14.04 -0.69 -11.31
CA ASP A 421 15.00 -1.80 -11.28
C ASP A 421 15.41 -2.15 -9.83
N LEU A 422 15.56 -1.16 -8.94
CA LEU A 422 15.84 -1.38 -7.51
C LEU A 422 14.62 -1.94 -6.75
N GLN A 423 13.41 -1.53 -7.13
CA GLN A 423 12.18 -2.08 -6.56
C GLN A 423 11.97 -3.54 -6.99
N GLU A 424 12.27 -3.84 -8.25
CA GLU A 424 12.25 -5.20 -8.79
C GLU A 424 13.28 -6.08 -8.09
N SER A 425 14.52 -5.60 -7.91
CA SER A 425 15.53 -6.34 -7.13
C SER A 425 15.07 -6.65 -5.70
N THR A 426 14.31 -5.74 -5.06
CA THR A 426 13.75 -5.97 -3.71
C THR A 426 12.68 -7.08 -3.75
N ARG A 427 11.77 -7.03 -4.73
CA ARG A 427 10.75 -8.05 -4.98
C ARG A 427 11.38 -9.42 -5.28
N ASP A 428 12.42 -9.45 -6.10
CA ASP A 428 13.12 -10.68 -6.51
C ASP A 428 13.78 -11.38 -5.32
N VAL A 429 14.30 -10.62 -4.35
CA VAL A 429 14.76 -11.18 -3.07
C VAL A 429 13.60 -11.86 -2.34
N ASN A 430 12.48 -11.18 -2.15
CA ASN A 430 11.31 -11.77 -1.47
C ASN A 430 10.85 -13.05 -2.19
N ASP A 431 10.67 -12.98 -3.50
CA ASP A 431 10.16 -14.10 -4.31
C ASP A 431 11.05 -15.33 -4.25
N ARG A 432 12.37 -15.15 -4.39
CA ARG A 432 13.33 -16.24 -4.27
C ARG A 432 13.29 -16.88 -2.88
N TYR A 433 13.14 -16.09 -1.82
CA TYR A 433 13.06 -16.63 -0.46
C TYR A 433 11.71 -17.27 -0.15
N ILE A 434 10.61 -16.84 -0.78
CA ILE A 434 9.35 -17.59 -0.77
C ILE A 434 9.61 -19.01 -1.32
N ASP A 435 10.19 -19.12 -2.51
CA ASP A 435 10.44 -20.43 -3.13
C ASP A 435 11.44 -21.28 -2.31
N ALA A 436 12.53 -20.68 -1.83
CA ALA A 436 13.56 -21.40 -1.07
C ALA A 436 13.04 -21.93 0.27
N ILE A 437 12.26 -21.13 1.01
CA ILE A 437 11.68 -21.53 2.29
C ILE A 437 10.59 -22.59 2.08
N THR A 438 9.74 -22.46 1.05
CA THR A 438 8.75 -23.48 0.69
C THR A 438 9.39 -24.85 0.48
N LEU A 439 10.58 -24.91 -0.14
CA LEU A 439 11.29 -26.18 -0.41
C LEU A 439 11.85 -26.87 0.85
N VAL A 440 12.12 -26.12 1.92
CA VAL A 440 12.69 -26.64 3.17
C VAL A 440 11.60 -27.03 4.17
N LEU A 441 10.46 -26.35 4.14
CA LEU A 441 9.35 -26.65 5.04
C LEU A 441 8.68 -27.99 4.68
N PRO A 442 8.25 -28.78 5.68
CA PRO A 442 7.43 -29.96 5.45
C PRO A 442 6.01 -29.57 5.06
N THR A 443 5.33 -30.45 4.33
CA THR A 443 3.87 -30.38 4.14
C THR A 443 3.17 -30.75 5.45
N PRO A 444 2.10 -30.03 5.88
CA PRO A 444 1.36 -29.00 5.14
C PRO A 444 1.88 -27.55 5.27
N GLN A 445 2.88 -27.29 6.12
CA GLN A 445 3.35 -25.94 6.45
C GLN A 445 3.95 -25.22 5.24
N SER A 446 4.60 -25.95 4.33
CA SER A 446 5.13 -25.40 3.08
C SER A 446 4.06 -24.71 2.23
N ASP A 447 2.90 -25.35 2.08
CA ASP A 447 1.79 -24.85 1.26
C ASP A 447 1.12 -23.66 1.92
N GLU A 448 0.94 -23.71 3.25
CA GLU A 448 0.39 -22.60 4.02
C GLU A 448 1.27 -21.36 3.96
N PHE A 449 2.58 -21.53 4.19
CA PHE A 449 3.57 -20.47 4.07
C PHE A 449 3.56 -19.83 2.69
N ARG A 450 3.66 -20.66 1.63
CA ARG A 450 3.69 -20.17 0.25
C ARG A 450 2.44 -19.37 -0.08
N LEU A 451 1.28 -19.92 0.24
CA LEU A 451 0.00 -19.32 -0.07
C LEU A 451 -0.21 -18.00 0.67
N ASP A 452 0.18 -17.92 1.95
CA ASP A 452 0.05 -16.69 2.72
C ASP A 452 1.03 -15.60 2.23
N ALA A 453 2.28 -15.96 1.94
CA ALA A 453 3.25 -15.04 1.37
C ALA A 453 2.78 -14.46 0.02
N LEU A 454 2.27 -15.33 -0.88
CA LEU A 454 1.74 -14.92 -2.18
C LEU A 454 0.44 -14.08 -2.04
N ARG A 455 -0.40 -14.34 -1.04
CA ARG A 455 -1.58 -13.51 -0.77
C ARG A 455 -1.23 -12.11 -0.29
N ARG A 456 -0.25 -11.98 0.61
CA ARG A 456 0.20 -10.67 1.10
C ARG A 456 0.88 -9.88 -0.01
N GLY A 457 1.77 -10.51 -0.78
CA GLY A 457 2.52 -9.86 -1.86
C GLY A 457 1.70 -9.58 -3.11
N TYR A 458 0.89 -10.54 -3.53
CA TYR A 458 0.17 -10.54 -4.80
C TYR A 458 -1.33 -10.64 -4.57
N SER A 459 -1.86 -9.80 -3.68
CA SER A 459 -3.28 -9.79 -3.31
C SER A 459 -4.24 -9.67 -4.50
N GLY A 460 -3.85 -9.00 -5.59
CA GLY A 460 -4.66 -8.93 -6.81
C GLY A 460 -4.85 -10.29 -7.50
N ILE A 461 -3.94 -11.23 -7.29
CA ILE A 461 -3.91 -12.57 -7.90
C ILE A 461 -4.47 -13.63 -6.96
N TYR A 462 -3.97 -13.68 -5.72
CA TYR A 462 -4.26 -14.77 -4.78
C TYR A 462 -5.41 -14.48 -3.80
N ARG A 463 -6.05 -13.30 -3.90
CA ARG A 463 -7.28 -13.03 -3.16
C ARG A 463 -8.40 -13.96 -3.66
N PRO A 464 -9.23 -14.51 -2.75
CA PRO A 464 -10.33 -15.36 -3.15
C PRO A 464 -11.22 -14.72 -4.21
N THR A 465 -11.53 -15.49 -5.25
CA THR A 465 -12.43 -15.07 -6.34
C THR A 465 -13.87 -14.90 -5.84
N ARG A 466 -14.75 -14.39 -6.70
CA ARG A 466 -16.17 -14.33 -6.37
C ARG A 466 -16.78 -15.74 -6.38
N GLY A 467 -16.38 -16.59 -7.32
CA GLY A 467 -16.74 -17.99 -7.40
C GLY A 467 -16.33 -18.76 -6.16
N GLU A 468 -15.07 -18.69 -5.71
CA GLU A 468 -14.63 -19.35 -4.46
C GLU A 468 -15.52 -19.00 -3.28
N ARG A 469 -15.83 -17.70 -3.08
CA ARG A 469 -16.69 -17.27 -1.98
C ARG A 469 -18.12 -17.78 -2.12
N ALA A 470 -18.66 -17.81 -3.33
CA ALA A 470 -20.02 -18.28 -3.58
C ALA A 470 -20.14 -19.81 -3.43
N ILE A 471 -19.13 -20.56 -3.89
CA ILE A 471 -19.06 -22.01 -3.74
C ILE A 471 -18.91 -22.38 -2.25
N LEU A 472 -18.03 -21.68 -1.50
CA LEU A 472 -17.93 -21.84 -0.05
C LEU A 472 -19.26 -21.57 0.65
N ALA A 473 -19.91 -20.44 0.33
CA ALA A 473 -21.20 -20.10 0.90
C ALA A 473 -22.28 -21.14 0.57
N ALA A 474 -22.20 -21.81 -0.58
CA ALA A 474 -23.09 -22.90 -0.93
C ALA A 474 -22.88 -24.15 -0.06
N MET A 475 -21.63 -24.45 0.32
CA MET A 475 -21.32 -25.56 1.22
C MET A 475 -21.81 -25.32 2.66
N GLU A 476 -22.04 -24.06 3.04
CA GLU A 476 -22.53 -23.67 4.38
C GLU A 476 -24.06 -23.76 4.54
N ILE A 477 -24.81 -24.08 3.47
CA ILE A 477 -26.26 -24.22 3.52
C ILE A 477 -26.63 -25.44 4.39
N GLU A 478 -27.34 -25.21 5.50
CA GLU A 478 -27.61 -26.23 6.53
C GLU A 478 -28.44 -27.43 6.01
N ASP A 479 -29.37 -27.19 5.07
CA ASP A 479 -30.30 -28.20 4.54
C ASP A 479 -29.98 -28.62 3.09
N LEU A 480 -28.71 -28.54 2.68
CA LEU A 480 -28.32 -28.97 1.34
C LEU A 480 -28.36 -30.51 1.23
N ASP A 481 -28.95 -31.01 0.14
CA ASP A 481 -28.97 -32.44 -0.16
C ASP A 481 -27.53 -33.02 -0.18
N PRO A 482 -27.28 -34.21 0.41
CA PRO A 482 -25.93 -34.77 0.48
C PRO A 482 -25.25 -35.03 -0.87
N GLU A 483 -26.00 -35.35 -1.92
CA GLU A 483 -25.46 -35.51 -3.28
C GLU A 483 -25.13 -34.14 -3.88
N MET A 484 -25.98 -33.14 -3.65
CA MET A 484 -25.72 -31.76 -4.06
C MET A 484 -24.50 -31.16 -3.35
N LEU A 485 -24.33 -31.42 -2.05
CA LEU A 485 -23.15 -31.00 -1.29
C LEU A 485 -21.87 -31.63 -1.86
N ALA A 486 -21.91 -32.93 -2.21
CA ALA A 486 -20.78 -33.59 -2.85
C ALA A 486 -20.46 -32.97 -4.22
N ALA A 487 -21.48 -32.63 -5.02
CA ALA A 487 -21.31 -31.96 -6.31
C ALA A 487 -20.73 -30.54 -6.16
N VAL A 488 -21.14 -29.78 -5.15
CA VAL A 488 -20.58 -28.45 -4.84
C VAL A 488 -19.13 -28.57 -4.36
N ALA A 489 -18.80 -29.58 -3.55
CA ALA A 489 -17.43 -29.84 -3.11
C ALA A 489 -16.50 -30.21 -4.28
N ASP A 490 -16.96 -31.05 -5.21
CA ASP A 490 -16.21 -31.37 -6.42
C ASP A 490 -16.05 -30.15 -7.34
N LEU A 491 -17.08 -29.29 -7.43
CA LEU A 491 -16.98 -28.01 -8.15
C LEU A 491 -15.94 -27.08 -7.52
N MET A 492 -15.88 -27.01 -6.19
CA MET A 492 -14.90 -26.22 -5.43
C MET A 492 -13.48 -26.66 -5.73
N GLN A 493 -13.25 -27.97 -5.73
CA GLN A 493 -11.95 -28.55 -6.06
C GLN A 493 -11.54 -28.20 -7.49
N ARG A 494 -12.40 -28.48 -8.47
CA ARG A 494 -12.10 -28.22 -9.89
C ARG A 494 -11.79 -26.74 -10.15
N HIS A 495 -12.58 -25.86 -9.53
CA HIS A 495 -12.34 -24.42 -9.58
C HIS A 495 -11.00 -24.05 -8.94
N GLY A 496 -10.72 -24.56 -7.73
CA GLY A 496 -9.48 -24.31 -7.01
C GLY A 496 -8.24 -24.75 -7.77
N ASP A 497 -8.25 -25.95 -8.37
CA ASP A 497 -7.13 -26.50 -9.14
C ASP A 497 -6.86 -25.66 -10.41
N GLU A 498 -7.92 -25.26 -11.12
CA GLU A 498 -7.81 -24.43 -12.32
C GLU A 498 -7.35 -23.01 -11.99
N ILE A 499 -7.88 -22.38 -10.94
CA ILE A 499 -7.47 -21.06 -10.49
C ILE A 499 -6.04 -21.06 -9.94
N ALA A 500 -5.63 -22.10 -9.20
CA ALA A 500 -4.26 -22.21 -8.71
C ALA A 500 -3.26 -22.24 -9.86
N THR A 501 -3.51 -23.11 -10.85
CA THR A 501 -2.69 -23.19 -12.08
C THR A 501 -2.65 -21.85 -12.81
N PHE A 502 -3.81 -21.21 -13.00
CA PHE A 502 -3.90 -19.93 -13.70
C PHE A 502 -3.24 -18.77 -12.94
N ASN A 503 -3.31 -18.77 -11.61
CA ASN A 503 -2.69 -17.74 -10.77
C ASN A 503 -1.17 -17.76 -10.92
N ASP A 504 -0.56 -18.94 -11.01
CA ASP A 504 0.89 -19.07 -11.22
C ASP A 504 1.32 -18.54 -12.60
N ASP A 505 0.56 -18.85 -13.66
CA ASP A 505 0.79 -18.26 -15.00
C ASP A 505 0.65 -16.72 -14.97
N MET A 506 -0.38 -16.22 -14.29
CA MET A 506 -0.63 -14.78 -14.17
C MET A 506 0.46 -14.09 -13.33
N LEU A 507 1.01 -14.76 -12.33
CA LEU A 507 2.12 -14.24 -11.53
C LEU A 507 3.37 -14.03 -12.40
N VAL A 508 3.67 -14.98 -13.29
CA VAL A 508 4.78 -14.86 -14.27
C VAL A 508 4.55 -13.65 -15.18
N VAL A 509 3.35 -13.50 -15.75
CA VAL A 509 3.01 -12.37 -16.61
C VAL A 509 3.13 -11.05 -15.86
N LEU A 510 2.57 -10.96 -14.64
CA LEU A 510 2.64 -9.76 -13.81
C LEU A 510 4.10 -9.35 -13.55
N ARG A 511 4.93 -10.29 -13.08
CA ARG A 511 6.34 -10.00 -12.75
C ARG A 511 7.10 -9.43 -13.93
N SER A 512 6.88 -9.97 -15.13
CA SER A 512 7.56 -9.53 -16.37
C SER A 512 7.08 -8.16 -16.91
N GLU A 513 5.84 -7.78 -16.63
CA GLU A 513 5.22 -6.59 -17.23
C GLU A 513 5.05 -5.40 -16.26
N GLU A 514 5.04 -5.63 -14.94
CA GLU A 514 4.64 -4.61 -13.96
C GLU A 514 5.50 -3.34 -14.02
N SER A 515 6.83 -3.49 -14.07
CA SER A 515 7.77 -2.36 -14.19
C SER A 515 7.51 -1.54 -15.46
N GLN A 516 7.29 -2.22 -16.60
CA GLN A 516 6.98 -1.57 -17.87
C GLN A 516 5.60 -0.89 -17.86
N ARG A 517 4.61 -1.48 -17.19
CA ARG A 517 3.29 -0.86 -17.00
C ARG A 517 3.39 0.41 -16.17
N GLU A 518 4.20 0.43 -15.12
CA GLU A 518 4.42 1.63 -14.31
C GLU A 518 5.13 2.74 -15.11
N LEU A 519 6.11 2.38 -15.96
CA LEU A 519 6.74 3.33 -16.89
C LEU A 519 5.76 3.88 -17.91
N ARG A 520 5.01 3.02 -18.61
CA ARG A 520 3.96 3.45 -19.56
C ARG A 520 2.94 4.36 -18.89
N ARG A 521 2.51 4.03 -17.66
CA ARG A 521 1.61 4.90 -16.89
C ARG A 521 2.24 6.24 -16.54
N ALA A 522 3.55 6.27 -16.23
CA ALA A 522 4.27 7.51 -15.98
C ALA A 522 4.36 8.37 -17.26
N GLU A 523 4.72 7.76 -18.38
CA GLU A 523 4.75 8.38 -19.70
C GLU A 523 3.37 8.92 -20.10
N GLU A 524 2.31 8.13 -19.98
CA GLU A 524 0.95 8.61 -20.26
C GLU A 524 0.53 9.77 -19.33
N ARG A 525 0.89 9.74 -18.04
CA ARG A 525 0.64 10.87 -17.13
C ARG A 525 1.37 12.12 -17.61
N MET A 526 2.57 11.96 -18.15
CA MET A 526 3.42 13.02 -18.68
C MET A 526 2.87 13.59 -19.99
N ASN A 527 2.46 12.74 -20.94
CA ASN A 527 1.85 13.17 -22.20
C ASN A 527 0.53 13.92 -21.92
N ARG A 528 -0.27 13.42 -20.96
CA ARG A 528 -1.46 14.15 -20.47
C ARG A 528 -1.11 15.50 -19.84
N PHE A 529 0.01 15.60 -19.13
CA PHE A 529 0.49 16.86 -18.56
C PHE A 529 0.89 17.85 -19.66
N LEU A 530 1.56 17.38 -20.72
CA LEU A 530 1.94 18.17 -21.90
C LEU A 530 0.76 18.55 -22.81
N GLY A 531 -0.46 18.14 -22.45
CA GLY A 531 -1.66 18.41 -23.23
C GLY A 531 -1.76 17.56 -24.51
N GLU A 532 -0.87 16.59 -24.70
CA GLU A 532 -1.01 15.58 -25.74
C GLU A 532 -2.24 14.73 -25.42
N ARG A 533 -3.21 14.75 -26.34
CA ARG A 533 -4.35 13.86 -26.26
C ARG A 533 -3.82 12.45 -26.52
N SER A 534 -3.89 11.60 -25.50
CA SER A 534 -3.86 10.16 -25.72
C SER A 534 -5.09 9.84 -26.59
N ASP A 535 -4.86 9.38 -27.81
CA ASP A 535 -5.92 9.01 -28.74
C ASP A 535 -6.81 7.98 -28.03
N ARG A 536 -8.08 8.34 -27.79
CA ARG A 536 -9.07 7.44 -27.14
C ARG A 536 -9.45 6.23 -28.02
N GLY A 537 -8.73 5.98 -29.11
CA GLY A 537 -9.09 5.07 -30.19
C GLY A 537 -8.94 3.59 -29.84
N GLU A 538 -7.90 3.20 -29.11
CA GLU A 538 -7.66 1.81 -28.72
C GLU A 538 -6.76 1.80 -27.49
N GLN A 539 -7.19 1.16 -26.40
CA GLN A 539 -6.27 0.92 -25.28
C GLN A 539 -5.22 -0.07 -25.76
N PRO A 540 -3.92 0.21 -25.59
CA PRO A 540 -2.87 -0.76 -25.91
C PRO A 540 -3.17 -2.12 -25.25
N PHE A 541 -2.76 -3.19 -25.93
CA PHE A 541 -2.80 -4.52 -25.35
C PHE A 541 -2.00 -4.52 -24.03
N ASP A 542 -2.66 -4.91 -22.93
CA ASP A 542 -2.05 -5.03 -21.60
C ASP A 542 -2.16 -6.50 -21.20
N PRO A 543 -1.04 -7.26 -21.25
CA PRO A 543 -1.04 -8.70 -20.92
C PRO A 543 -1.59 -9.00 -19.52
N VAL A 544 -1.37 -8.11 -18.55
CA VAL A 544 -1.87 -8.29 -17.18
C VAL A 544 -3.38 -8.06 -17.12
N ARG A 545 -3.89 -7.08 -17.87
CA ARG A 545 -5.35 -6.86 -17.97
C ARG A 545 -6.04 -8.06 -18.62
N ASP A 546 -5.48 -8.55 -19.73
CA ASP A 546 -5.97 -9.74 -20.43
C ASP A 546 -5.96 -10.98 -19.52
N ALA A 547 -4.88 -11.20 -18.76
CA ALA A 547 -4.82 -12.29 -17.79
C ALA A 547 -5.89 -12.16 -16.68
N LEU A 548 -6.12 -10.96 -16.16
CA LEU A 548 -7.19 -10.71 -15.17
C LEU A 548 -8.59 -10.95 -15.76
N GLU A 549 -8.82 -10.57 -17.02
CA GLU A 549 -10.08 -10.84 -17.72
C GLU A 549 -10.31 -12.35 -17.87
N ARG A 550 -9.31 -13.11 -18.32
CA ARG A 550 -9.39 -14.58 -18.40
C ARG A 550 -9.62 -15.25 -17.05
N ARG A 551 -9.02 -14.74 -15.96
CA ARG A 551 -9.30 -15.21 -14.60
C ARG A 551 -10.78 -15.04 -14.22
N ASN A 552 -11.36 -13.90 -14.60
CA ASN A 552 -12.78 -13.65 -14.37
C ASN A 552 -13.67 -14.56 -15.23
N GLU A 553 -13.26 -14.87 -16.47
CA GLU A 553 -13.97 -15.82 -17.33
C GLU A 553 -13.98 -17.24 -16.72
N ILE A 554 -12.87 -17.69 -16.13
CA ILE A 554 -12.82 -18.93 -15.36
C ILE A 554 -13.89 -18.86 -14.25
N ASP A 555 -13.86 -17.80 -13.45
CA ASP A 555 -14.80 -17.60 -12.33
C ASP A 555 -16.27 -17.59 -12.77
N GLU A 556 -16.57 -16.93 -13.89
CA GLU A 556 -17.92 -16.87 -14.46
C GLU A 556 -18.43 -18.25 -14.93
N ARG A 557 -17.58 -19.09 -15.51
CA ARG A 557 -17.96 -20.46 -15.92
C ARG A 557 -18.32 -21.34 -14.72
N TYR A 558 -17.57 -21.24 -13.62
CA TYR A 558 -17.88 -21.98 -12.39
C TYR A 558 -19.09 -21.41 -11.66
N MET A 559 -19.28 -20.09 -11.69
CA MET A 559 -20.50 -19.46 -11.16
C MET A 559 -21.75 -19.92 -11.91
N ALA A 560 -21.69 -20.02 -13.25
CA ALA A 560 -22.79 -20.57 -14.04
C ALA A 560 -23.04 -22.06 -13.72
N SER A 561 -21.99 -22.84 -13.47
CA SER A 561 -22.11 -24.24 -13.05
C SER A 561 -22.72 -24.37 -11.65
N LEU A 562 -22.36 -23.47 -10.72
CA LEU A 562 -22.96 -23.41 -9.39
C LEU A 562 -24.44 -23.02 -9.45
N GLU A 563 -24.80 -22.04 -10.28
CA GLU A 563 -26.20 -21.65 -10.51
C GLU A 563 -27.03 -22.82 -11.07
N ALA A 564 -26.46 -23.61 -11.99
CA ALA A 564 -27.12 -24.80 -12.53
C ALA A 564 -27.33 -25.92 -11.48
N LEU A 565 -26.41 -26.06 -10.53
CA LEU A 565 -26.51 -27.06 -9.44
C LEU A 565 -27.51 -26.67 -8.36
N LEU A 566 -27.49 -25.41 -7.92
CA LEU A 566 -28.32 -24.92 -6.80
C LEU A 566 -29.71 -24.46 -7.26
N GLY A 567 -29.87 -24.09 -8.54
CA GLY A 567 -31.03 -23.36 -9.02
C GLY A 567 -31.01 -21.89 -8.61
N ALA A 568 -31.81 -21.06 -9.31
CA ALA A 568 -31.74 -19.60 -9.21
C ALA A 568 -32.01 -19.05 -7.79
N GLU A 569 -32.92 -19.67 -7.04
CA GLU A 569 -33.33 -19.19 -5.71
C GLU A 569 -32.23 -19.39 -4.66
N LEU A 570 -31.64 -20.59 -4.59
CA LEU A 570 -30.52 -20.89 -3.70
C LEU A 570 -29.23 -20.21 -4.18
N PHE A 571 -29.03 -20.06 -5.48
CA PHE A 571 -27.87 -19.34 -6.00
C PHE A 571 -27.88 -17.85 -5.62
N GLU A 572 -29.04 -17.18 -5.61
CA GLU A 572 -29.12 -15.77 -5.21
C GLU A 572 -28.75 -15.54 -3.74
N THR A 573 -28.92 -16.52 -2.86
CA THR A 573 -28.55 -16.41 -1.45
C THR A 573 -27.03 -16.46 -1.25
N VAL A 574 -26.31 -17.25 -2.07
CA VAL A 574 -24.85 -17.47 -1.96
C VAL A 574 -24.04 -16.53 -2.84
N ALA A 575 -24.53 -16.18 -4.04
CA ALA A 575 -23.82 -15.31 -4.98
C ALA A 575 -23.82 -13.82 -4.57
N GLY A 576 -24.54 -13.51 -3.48
CA GLY A 576 -24.85 -12.17 -3.00
C GLY A 576 -25.79 -11.43 -3.93
N ARG A 577 -26.75 -10.69 -3.37
CA ARG A 577 -27.67 -9.85 -4.14
C ARG A 577 -26.84 -8.98 -5.10
N ARG A 578 -27.04 -9.15 -6.42
CA ARG A 578 -26.35 -8.45 -7.50
C ARG A 578 -26.41 -6.94 -7.23
N ASN A 579 -25.40 -6.37 -6.57
CA ASN A 579 -25.37 -4.95 -6.22
C ASN A 579 -25.02 -4.12 -7.45
N ARG A 580 -25.94 -4.08 -8.42
CA ARG A 580 -25.97 -3.09 -9.50
C ARG A 580 -26.38 -1.75 -8.88
N GLY A 581 -25.48 -1.13 -8.11
CA GLY A 581 -25.74 0.17 -7.51
C GLY A 581 -24.74 0.57 -6.43
N ARG A 582 -23.78 1.42 -6.80
CA ARG A 582 -23.01 2.36 -5.96
C ARG A 582 -22.71 1.94 -4.51
N GLY A 583 -21.42 1.76 -4.20
CA GLY A 583 -20.92 2.00 -2.85
C GLY A 583 -19.63 1.26 -2.53
N ASN A 584 -18.50 1.95 -2.74
CA ASN A 584 -17.18 1.55 -2.28
C ASN A 584 -17.18 1.51 -0.74
N GLY A 585 -17.09 0.34 -0.13
CA GLY A 585 -16.90 0.13 1.30
C GLY A 585 -15.87 -1.00 1.51
N PRO A 586 -14.96 -0.89 2.49
CA PRO A 586 -13.91 -1.89 2.68
C PRO A 586 -14.52 -3.15 3.29
N ASP A 587 -14.71 -4.17 2.47
CA ASP A 587 -15.05 -5.52 2.94
C ASP A 587 -13.91 -6.05 3.81
N ARG A 588 -14.24 -6.28 5.09
CA ARG A 588 -13.33 -6.80 6.10
C ARG A 588 -12.92 -8.22 5.72
N GLY A 589 -11.61 -8.47 5.74
CA GLY A 589 -10.99 -9.72 5.35
C GLY A 589 -11.48 -10.92 6.15
N GLY A 590 -11.82 -11.99 5.44
CA GLY A 590 -11.82 -13.35 5.95
C GLY A 590 -10.50 -14.01 5.54
N GLN A 591 -9.72 -14.41 6.53
CA GLN A 591 -8.52 -15.25 6.39
C GLN A 591 -8.92 -16.65 5.94
N GLY A 592 -8.12 -17.23 5.04
CA GLY A 592 -8.16 -18.66 4.72
C GLY A 592 -8.86 -19.00 3.40
N GLY A 593 -8.10 -19.11 2.31
CA GLY A 593 -8.46 -20.03 1.25
C GLY A 593 -7.70 -21.33 1.45
N PHE A 594 -8.39 -22.45 1.23
CA PHE A 594 -7.97 -23.81 1.52
C PHE A 594 -7.16 -24.42 0.38
N SER A 595 -6.11 -25.19 0.69
CA SER A 595 -5.63 -26.21 -0.24
C SER A 595 -6.41 -27.50 0.00
N ARG A 596 -6.75 -28.21 -1.08
CA ARG A 596 -7.42 -29.50 -1.01
C ARG A 596 -6.60 -30.51 -0.23
N GLU A 597 -5.27 -30.56 -0.41
CA GLU A 597 -4.41 -31.46 0.36
C GLU A 597 -4.51 -31.23 1.87
N GLN A 598 -4.58 -29.97 2.33
CA GLN A 598 -4.69 -29.65 3.76
C GLN A 598 -6.06 -29.99 4.35
N VAL A 599 -7.12 -29.80 3.56
CA VAL A 599 -8.48 -30.17 3.95
C VAL A 599 -8.64 -31.68 3.97
N MET A 600 -8.28 -32.34 2.88
CA MET A 600 -8.42 -33.79 2.75
C MET A 600 -7.53 -34.50 3.77
N SER A 601 -6.28 -34.09 4.00
CA SER A 601 -5.43 -34.75 5.01
C SER A 601 -5.94 -34.63 6.44
N GLN A 602 -6.82 -33.66 6.74
CA GLN A 602 -7.39 -33.46 8.07
C GLN A 602 -8.70 -34.23 8.28
N PHE A 603 -9.48 -34.43 7.22
CA PHE A 603 -10.85 -34.94 7.33
C PHE A 603 -11.09 -36.28 6.64
N ASP A 604 -10.32 -36.62 5.61
CA ASP A 604 -10.32 -37.95 4.96
C ASP A 604 -9.46 -38.91 5.81
N LYS A 605 -10.07 -39.44 6.88
CA LYS A 605 -9.43 -40.37 7.81
C LYS A 605 -9.33 -41.77 7.23
N ASN A 606 -10.21 -42.10 6.28
CA ASN A 606 -10.26 -43.41 5.66
C ASN A 606 -9.32 -43.52 4.43
N GLY A 607 -8.84 -42.39 3.91
CA GLY A 607 -7.86 -42.27 2.84
C GLY A 607 -8.38 -42.63 1.45
N ASP A 608 -9.69 -42.56 1.23
CA ASP A 608 -10.33 -42.96 -0.03
C ASP A 608 -10.49 -41.79 -1.04
N GLY A 609 -10.17 -40.56 -0.62
CA GLY A 609 -10.27 -39.36 -1.42
C GLY A 609 -11.69 -38.76 -1.50
N GLU A 610 -12.66 -39.33 -0.79
CA GLU A 610 -14.05 -38.89 -0.68
C GLU A 610 -14.45 -38.72 0.80
N LEU A 611 -14.97 -37.55 1.19
CA LEU A 611 -15.47 -37.39 2.56
C LEU A 611 -16.75 -38.22 2.74
N ASP A 612 -16.77 -39.13 3.71
CA ASP A 612 -17.98 -39.85 4.11
C ASP A 612 -18.93 -38.96 4.94
N GLN A 613 -20.07 -39.50 5.39
CA GLN A 613 -21.08 -38.71 6.08
C GLN A 613 -20.61 -38.18 7.46
N GLU A 614 -19.73 -38.91 8.15
CA GLU A 614 -19.14 -38.47 9.42
C GLU A 614 -18.00 -37.47 9.19
N GLU A 615 -17.17 -37.69 8.16
CA GLU A 615 -16.07 -36.80 7.77
C GLU A 615 -16.59 -35.47 7.23
N ARG A 616 -17.70 -35.48 6.46
CA ARG A 616 -18.41 -34.27 6.03
C ARG A 616 -18.96 -33.46 7.19
N GLN A 617 -19.36 -34.12 8.28
CA GLN A 617 -19.89 -33.44 9.46
C GLN A 617 -18.75 -32.83 10.28
N ALA A 618 -17.64 -33.55 10.44
CA ALA A 618 -16.42 -33.04 11.05
C ALA A 618 -15.83 -31.85 10.26
N PHE A 619 -15.84 -31.93 8.93
CA PHE A 619 -15.45 -30.84 8.04
C PHE A 619 -16.38 -29.63 8.20
N ARG A 620 -17.70 -29.82 8.24
CA ARG A 620 -18.68 -28.75 8.49
C ARG A 620 -18.47 -28.06 9.84
N ASP A 621 -18.24 -28.84 10.90
CA ASP A 621 -18.00 -28.31 12.24
C ASP A 621 -16.67 -27.53 12.31
N ALA A 622 -15.61 -28.04 11.69
CA ALA A 622 -14.31 -27.35 11.63
C ALA A 622 -14.34 -26.07 10.78
N MET A 623 -15.08 -26.08 9.67
CA MET A 623 -15.32 -24.90 8.85
C MET A 623 -16.10 -23.83 9.62
N ARG A 624 -17.15 -24.25 10.34
CA ARG A 624 -17.95 -23.41 11.22
C ARG A 624 -17.12 -22.82 12.36
N GLU A 625 -16.15 -23.55 12.91
CA GLU A 625 -15.27 -23.05 13.97
C GLU A 625 -14.16 -22.12 13.43
N ARG A 626 -13.60 -22.42 12.26
CA ARG A 626 -12.50 -21.66 11.62
C ARG A 626 -12.96 -20.36 10.97
N PHE A 627 -14.20 -20.28 10.47
CA PHE A 627 -14.77 -19.10 9.79
C PHE A 627 -15.92 -18.45 10.57
N GLY A 628 -16.49 -19.13 11.57
CA GLY A 628 -17.58 -18.61 12.42
C GLY A 628 -17.13 -17.72 13.58
N GLY A 629 -15.85 -17.31 13.63
CA GLY A 629 -15.30 -16.38 14.63
C GLY A 629 -15.77 -14.91 14.49
N GLY A 630 -17.00 -14.68 14.03
CA GLY A 630 -17.63 -13.36 13.98
C GLY A 630 -18.38 -13.05 15.27
N GLN A 631 -17.63 -12.76 16.35
CA GLN A 631 -18.03 -12.00 17.55
C GLN A 631 -19.55 -11.77 17.74
N GLY A 632 -20.28 -12.83 18.11
CA GLY A 632 -21.60 -12.73 18.71
C GLY A 632 -21.46 -12.10 20.09
N GLY A 633 -21.92 -10.85 20.24
CA GLY A 633 -21.86 -10.12 21.49
C GLY A 633 -22.40 -10.96 22.66
N GLN A 634 -21.57 -11.12 23.69
CA GLN A 634 -21.98 -11.56 25.01
C GLN A 634 -23.20 -10.73 25.44
N ARG A 635 -24.37 -11.34 25.36
CA ARG A 635 -25.53 -10.94 26.16
C ARG A 635 -25.12 -11.11 27.62
N GLY A 636 -24.78 -9.99 28.25
CA GLY A 636 -24.55 -9.94 29.70
C GLY A 636 -25.77 -10.53 30.44
N PRO A 637 -25.55 -11.19 31.59
CA PRO A 637 -26.63 -11.80 32.35
C PRO A 637 -27.63 -10.74 32.79
N GLY A 638 -28.91 -11.02 32.51
CA GLY A 638 -30.03 -10.13 32.78
C GLY A 638 -30.06 -9.67 34.24
N ARG A 639 -30.18 -8.35 34.42
CA ARG A 639 -30.60 -7.76 35.69
C ARG A 639 -32.01 -8.25 36.01
N GLY A 640 -32.12 -9.04 37.07
CA GLY A 640 -33.38 -9.45 37.66
C GLY A 640 -34.23 -8.23 38.01
N GLN A 641 -35.45 -8.19 37.48
CA GLN A 641 -36.54 -7.42 38.06
C GLN A 641 -36.95 -8.15 39.34
N GLY A 642 -36.71 -7.53 40.49
CA GLY A 642 -37.28 -7.97 41.75
C GLY A 642 -38.80 -7.82 41.76
N PRO A 643 -39.53 -8.66 42.52
CA PRO A 643 -40.97 -8.56 42.62
C PRO A 643 -41.35 -7.31 43.44
N ARG A 644 -42.36 -6.58 42.95
CA ARG A 644 -43.15 -5.68 43.79
C ARG A 644 -44.13 -6.54 44.57
N GLU A 645 -44.09 -6.47 45.90
CA GLU A 645 -45.26 -6.21 46.75
C GLU A 645 -44.87 -6.08 48.23
N LEU A 646 -45.44 -5.02 48.84
CA LEU A 646 -45.48 -4.57 50.23
C LEU A 646 -44.24 -3.85 50.81
#